data_AF-A0AAE3U8V6-F1
#
_entry.id   AF-A0AAE3U8V6-F1
#
_cell.length_a   1.000
_cell.length_b   1.000
_cell.length_c   1.000
_cell.angle_alpha   90.00
_cell.angle_beta   90.00
_cell.angle_gamma   90.00
#
_symmetry.space_group_name_H-M   'P 1'
#
loop_
_entity.id
_entity.type
_entity.pdbx_description
1 polymer ?
#
loop_
_entity_poly.entity_id
_entity_poly.type
_entity_poly.pdbx_seq_one_letter_code
_entity_poly.pdbx_strand_id
1 'polypeptide(L)'
;MADSTPKPTPDQILDVRPDTLDFRDKMYEANLYEVPTKISLDEYKQWNIPILDQGKEGACTGFGLATVANYLLRRRKIVPDPKSVSPRMLYEMAKRYDEWPGEQYAGSSARGAMKGWYKHGVCSDECWPYKKEETEFRLTDERTSDALRRPLGAYYRVNHKDLVAMHAAMAEVGILYATAKVHSGWREVDTTTGIISYEDVFPIGGHAFAIVAYDEKGFWIQNSWGEDWGQKGFGLITYDDWMENGTDVWVARLGAPVILKKALSTAISHSAAAGTSEAYSYADLRPHIISLGNNGLLNPGGNFGTSEAEVKAIFEDDFPRVTAKWAKKRLLLYAHGGLVSESGAVQRLADYRPSLLEKEIYPVSFIWHTDIWSTITNILKDALQQRKPEGWLDSAKDFMLDRLDDALEPLARTLTGKAQWKEMKENALLATTQTKGGAYLALEHIKHLADKYGEDFEIHLVGHSAGSIFHAPIIRLLTSKGKINSGPMRGQTGYGLKIASCTLWAPACTIDVFKENYLPAIKNKTVNRFALFTLTDQVEQDDHCANIYHKSLLYLVSNALEDKMHIPWFLKDKESGTPLLGMEKWIQQDTDLQELIAQKKIYWIVSPNTDSNNLPNHSTARAHGAFDDDLPTVNATLARILGQTELHGEKLIINRSASSLQEKRIKLFQQS
;
A
#
# COMPACT_ATOMS: atom_id res chain seq x y z
N MET A 1 -24.57 12.85 56.13
CA MET A 1 -23.61 11.97 55.44
C MET A 1 -24.33 11.46 54.21
N ALA A 2 -23.94 11.96 53.03
CA ALA A 2 -24.60 11.64 51.78
C ALA A 2 -24.04 10.31 51.25
N ASP A 3 -24.95 9.40 50.97
CA ASP A 3 -24.76 8.11 50.32
C ASP A 3 -24.22 8.36 48.89
N SER A 4 -22.94 8.05 48.67
CA SER A 4 -22.28 8.15 47.37
C SER A 4 -21.94 6.75 46.87
N THR A 5 -22.96 5.99 46.51
CA THR A 5 -22.79 4.84 45.63
C THR A 5 -22.45 5.37 44.23
N PRO A 6 -21.32 4.96 43.61
CA PRO A 6 -21.01 5.34 42.24
C PRO A 6 -22.10 4.79 41.32
N LYS A 7 -22.73 5.66 40.53
CA LYS A 7 -23.72 5.25 39.52
C LYS A 7 -22.97 4.54 38.38
N PRO A 8 -23.38 3.34 37.95
CA PRO A 8 -22.81 2.72 36.75
C PRO A 8 -23.16 3.60 35.54
N THR A 9 -22.15 4.13 34.86
CA THR A 9 -22.30 4.84 33.57
C THR A 9 -22.68 3.85 32.46
N PRO A 10 -23.86 3.95 31.81
CA PRO A 10 -24.36 2.90 30.90
C PRO A 10 -24.15 3.11 29.39
N ASP A 11 -23.37 4.10 28.93
CA ASP A 11 -23.44 4.56 27.53
C ASP A 11 -22.19 4.27 26.66
N GLN A 12 -21.30 3.35 27.05
CA GLN A 12 -20.12 3.01 26.23
C GLN A 12 -20.47 2.09 25.05
N ILE A 13 -19.83 2.32 23.90
CA ILE A 13 -19.91 1.43 22.74
C ILE A 13 -18.86 0.31 22.91
N LEU A 14 -19.32 -0.95 22.79
CA LEU A 14 -18.54 -2.18 23.00
C LEU A 14 -18.47 -3.01 21.71
N ASP A 15 -17.67 -2.56 20.74
CA ASP A 15 -17.66 -3.04 19.36
C ASP A 15 -16.31 -3.61 18.88
N VAL A 16 -15.41 -3.97 19.80
CA VAL A 16 -14.17 -4.69 19.44
C VAL A 16 -14.50 -6.07 18.90
N ARG A 17 -13.82 -6.45 17.82
CA ARG A 17 -13.93 -7.79 17.25
C ARG A 17 -12.69 -8.64 17.54
N PRO A 18 -12.87 -9.95 17.79
CA PRO A 18 -11.75 -10.88 17.87
C PRO A 18 -10.92 -10.90 16.58
N ASP A 19 -9.61 -11.01 16.72
CA ASP A 19 -8.70 -11.13 15.58
C ASP A 19 -8.94 -12.45 14.82
N THR A 20 -8.96 -12.42 13.48
CA THR A 20 -9.02 -13.65 12.67
C THR A 20 -7.77 -14.52 12.88
N LEU A 21 -7.78 -15.81 12.51
CA LEU A 21 -6.52 -16.57 12.47
C LEU A 21 -5.64 -16.06 11.31
N ASP A 22 -4.45 -15.54 11.64
CA ASP A 22 -3.42 -15.16 10.64
C ASP A 22 -2.12 -15.91 10.97
N PHE A 23 -1.70 -16.79 10.07
CA PHE A 23 -0.49 -17.60 10.23
C PHE A 23 0.82 -16.78 10.24
N ARG A 24 0.75 -15.47 9.94
CA ARG A 24 1.88 -14.55 10.01
C ARG A 24 2.05 -13.92 11.38
N ASP A 25 1.08 -14.05 12.28
CA ASP A 25 1.23 -13.63 13.66
C ASP A 25 2.39 -14.39 14.29
N LYS A 26 3.39 -13.65 14.79
CA LYS A 26 4.47 -14.26 15.56
C LYS A 26 3.93 -14.56 16.95
N MET A 27 3.81 -15.84 17.28
CA MET A 27 3.46 -16.27 18.62
C MET A 27 4.59 -15.94 19.59
N TYR A 28 4.22 -15.51 20.79
CA TYR A 28 5.15 -15.33 21.88
C TYR A 28 5.64 -16.70 22.36
N GLU A 29 6.95 -16.85 22.43
CA GLU A 29 7.61 -17.99 23.06
C GLU A 29 8.28 -17.49 24.34
N ALA A 30 7.89 -18.07 25.47
CA ALA A 30 8.41 -17.65 26.77
C ALA A 30 9.91 -17.94 26.87
N ASN A 31 10.66 -16.98 27.39
CA ASN A 31 12.01 -17.27 27.86
C ASN A 31 11.92 -17.97 29.22
N LEU A 32 12.89 -18.82 29.53
CA LEU A 32 12.93 -19.58 30.79
C LEU A 32 13.31 -18.72 32.01
N TYR A 33 12.82 -17.47 32.09
CA TYR A 33 12.96 -16.62 33.26
C TYR A 33 12.00 -17.07 34.37
N GLU A 34 12.39 -16.81 35.62
CA GLU A 34 11.53 -17.04 36.77
C GLU A 34 10.28 -16.15 36.70
N VAL A 35 9.11 -16.78 36.76
CA VAL A 35 7.81 -16.11 36.79
C VAL A 35 7.42 -15.86 38.24
N PRO A 36 7.23 -14.60 38.68
CA PRO A 36 6.79 -14.31 40.04
C PRO A 36 5.43 -14.95 40.34
N THR A 37 5.20 -15.34 41.60
CA THR A 37 3.88 -15.90 42.01
C THR A 37 2.76 -14.87 41.94
N LYS A 38 3.08 -13.58 41.95
CA LYS A 38 2.17 -12.45 41.71
C LYS A 38 2.93 -11.23 41.20
N ILE A 39 2.24 -10.38 40.46
CA ILE A 39 2.65 -9.00 40.17
C ILE A 39 1.59 -8.10 40.79
N SER A 40 1.96 -7.30 41.79
CA SER A 40 0.99 -6.54 42.58
C SER A 40 0.47 -5.32 41.80
N LEU A 41 -0.82 -5.01 41.97
CA LEU A 41 -1.40 -3.79 41.42
C LEU A 41 -0.72 -2.52 41.96
N ASP A 42 -0.24 -2.55 43.20
CA ASP A 42 0.46 -1.41 43.82
C ASP A 42 1.80 -1.10 43.16
N GLU A 43 2.53 -2.13 42.69
CA GLU A 43 3.75 -1.94 41.89
C GLU A 43 3.44 -1.24 40.56
N TYR A 44 2.34 -1.63 39.89
CA TYR A 44 1.90 -0.95 38.67
C TYR A 44 1.54 0.52 38.93
N LYS A 45 0.80 0.81 40.01
CA LYS A 45 0.36 2.18 40.36
C LYS A 45 1.52 3.15 40.58
N GLN A 46 2.71 2.68 40.97
CA GLN A 46 3.90 3.53 41.14
C GLN A 46 4.32 4.26 39.85
N TRP A 47 3.98 3.73 38.68
CA TRP A 47 4.27 4.35 37.38
C TRP A 47 3.30 5.48 37.01
N ASN A 48 2.27 5.70 37.82
CA ASN A 48 1.26 6.77 37.71
C ASN A 48 0.56 6.83 36.33
N ILE A 49 0.37 5.68 35.69
CA ILE A 49 -0.25 5.60 34.35
C ILE A 49 -1.67 6.20 34.41
N PRO A 50 -2.02 7.13 33.51
CA PRO A 50 -3.32 7.79 33.56
C PRO A 50 -4.46 6.80 33.31
N ILE A 51 -5.53 6.90 34.09
CA ILE A 51 -6.82 6.28 33.76
C ILE A 51 -7.47 7.11 32.68
N LEU A 52 -7.80 6.48 31.55
CA LEU A 52 -8.36 7.16 30.39
C LEU A 52 -9.89 6.96 30.33
N ASP A 53 -10.58 7.79 29.56
CA ASP A 53 -12.02 7.69 29.32
C ASP A 53 -12.33 7.82 27.83
N GLN A 54 -12.80 6.72 27.22
CA GLN A 54 -13.18 6.66 25.81
C GLN A 54 -14.54 7.32 25.53
N GLY A 55 -15.32 7.62 26.57
CA GLY A 55 -16.68 8.11 26.43
C GLY A 55 -17.59 7.17 25.64
N LYS A 56 -18.28 7.69 24.64
CA LYS A 56 -19.31 6.97 23.86
C LYS A 56 -18.83 6.51 22.48
N GLU A 57 -17.54 6.58 22.19
CA GLU A 57 -16.99 6.07 20.93
C GLU A 57 -16.45 4.65 21.13
N GLY A 58 -16.55 3.81 20.09
CA GLY A 58 -15.95 2.46 20.03
C GLY A 58 -14.42 2.46 19.94
N ALA A 59 -13.77 3.37 20.68
CA ALA A 59 -12.34 3.66 20.58
C ALA A 59 -11.46 2.84 21.54
N CYS A 60 -12.03 1.87 22.25
CA CYS A 60 -11.34 1.09 23.30
C CYS A 60 -10.04 0.42 22.85
N THR A 61 -9.90 0.01 21.59
CA THR A 61 -8.63 -0.53 21.07
C THR A 61 -7.48 0.49 21.17
N GLY A 62 -7.74 1.75 20.82
CA GLY A 62 -6.76 2.82 20.93
C GLY A 62 -6.45 3.18 22.38
N PHE A 63 -7.47 3.18 23.24
CA PHE A 63 -7.34 3.51 24.67
C PHE A 63 -6.62 2.42 25.48
N GLY A 64 -6.97 1.15 25.26
CA GLY A 64 -6.30 0.01 25.87
C GLY A 64 -4.83 -0.02 25.47
N LEU A 65 -4.52 0.17 24.18
CA LEU A 65 -3.14 0.20 23.71
C LEU A 65 -2.37 1.45 24.19
N ALA A 66 -3.04 2.60 24.32
CA ALA A 66 -2.41 3.82 24.88
C ALA A 66 -1.93 3.59 26.31
N THR A 67 -2.69 2.84 27.13
CA THR A 67 -2.29 2.44 28.48
C THR A 67 -1.00 1.62 28.45
N VAL A 68 -0.93 0.62 27.56
CA VAL A 68 0.27 -0.20 27.36
C VAL A 68 1.47 0.64 26.94
N ALA A 69 1.29 1.53 25.96
CA ALA A 69 2.36 2.40 25.49
C ALA A 69 2.87 3.36 26.58
N ASN A 70 1.95 4.01 27.32
CA ASN A 70 2.30 4.90 28.43
C ASN A 70 3.10 4.17 29.52
N TYR A 71 2.69 2.95 29.89
CA TYR A 71 3.43 2.12 30.84
C TYR A 71 4.85 1.83 30.35
N LEU A 72 4.99 1.32 29.13
CA LEU A 72 6.29 0.95 28.58
C LEU A 72 7.23 2.16 28.45
N LEU A 73 6.70 3.33 28.07
CA LEU A 73 7.47 4.57 27.90
C LEU A 73 7.95 5.14 29.23
N ARG A 74 7.10 5.13 30.26
CA ARG A 74 7.44 5.61 31.60
C ARG A 74 8.38 4.67 32.34
N ARG A 75 8.25 3.36 32.11
CA ARG A 75 9.12 2.33 32.70
C ARG A 75 10.49 2.23 32.04
N ARG A 76 10.75 2.95 30.94
CA ARG A 76 12.09 2.96 30.32
C ARG A 76 13.14 3.41 31.33
N LYS A 77 14.10 2.52 31.60
CA LYS A 77 15.22 2.79 32.53
C LYS A 77 16.13 3.91 32.03
N ILE A 78 16.34 4.01 30.71
CA ILE A 78 17.20 5.00 30.07
C ILE A 78 16.30 5.91 29.23
N VAL A 79 16.25 7.19 29.60
CA VAL A 79 15.38 8.24 29.02
C VAL A 79 13.89 7.84 29.04
N PRO A 80 13.25 7.85 30.23
CA PRO A 80 11.80 7.71 30.32
C PRO A 80 11.10 8.85 29.59
N ASP A 81 9.99 8.53 28.92
CA ASP A 81 9.12 9.55 28.33
C ASP A 81 7.82 9.62 29.16
N PRO A 82 7.63 10.68 29.96
CA PRO A 82 6.44 10.83 30.79
C PRO A 82 5.22 11.31 29.99
N LYS A 83 5.40 11.78 28.75
CA LYS A 83 4.29 12.29 27.94
C LYS A 83 3.29 11.18 27.64
N SER A 84 2.02 11.46 27.87
CA SER A 84 0.94 10.58 27.47
C SER A 84 0.89 10.48 25.94
N VAL A 85 0.69 9.28 25.43
CA VAL A 85 0.47 9.02 24.00
C VAL A 85 -0.98 9.26 23.61
N SER A 86 -1.21 9.56 22.33
CA SER A 86 -2.54 9.81 21.77
C SER A 86 -3.34 8.50 21.61
N PRO A 87 -4.43 8.28 22.38
CA PRO A 87 -5.34 7.17 22.12
C PRO A 87 -6.10 7.37 20.79
N ARG A 88 -6.33 8.62 20.37
CA ARG A 88 -6.95 8.95 19.08
C ARG A 88 -6.10 8.40 17.93
N MET A 89 -4.79 8.66 17.90
CA MET A 89 -3.93 8.13 16.85
C MET A 89 -3.96 6.61 16.80
N LEU A 90 -3.85 5.93 17.94
CA LEU A 90 -3.88 4.47 18.00
C LEU A 90 -5.20 3.89 17.48
N TYR A 91 -6.33 4.53 17.79
CA TYR A 91 -7.64 4.13 17.29
C TYR A 91 -7.80 4.38 15.77
N GLU A 92 -7.37 5.53 15.25
CA GLU A 92 -7.40 5.78 13.79
C GLU A 92 -6.50 4.80 13.03
N MET A 93 -5.34 4.47 13.60
CA MET A 93 -4.47 3.44 13.02
C MET A 93 -5.08 2.05 13.13
N ALA A 94 -5.79 1.74 14.22
CA ALA A 94 -6.52 0.48 14.34
C ALA A 94 -7.55 0.31 13.22
N LYS A 95 -8.33 1.35 12.92
CA LYS A 95 -9.27 1.37 11.78
C LYS A 95 -8.56 1.24 10.43
N ARG A 96 -7.43 1.93 10.24
CA ARG A 96 -6.63 1.91 9.00
C ARG A 96 -6.09 0.52 8.64
N TYR A 97 -5.78 -0.28 9.65
CA TYR A 97 -5.24 -1.64 9.51
C TYR A 97 -6.23 -2.73 9.84
N ASP A 98 -7.51 -2.38 9.97
CA ASP A 98 -8.52 -3.33 10.36
C ASP A 98 -8.76 -4.36 9.26
N GLU A 99 -9.13 -5.56 9.67
CA GLU A 99 -9.32 -6.70 8.77
C GLU A 99 -10.76 -6.82 8.27
N TRP A 100 -11.68 -6.03 8.83
CA TRP A 100 -13.10 -6.02 8.48
C TRP A 100 -13.59 -4.67 7.93
N PRO A 101 -12.88 -3.97 7.03
CA PRO A 101 -13.32 -2.66 6.56
C PRO A 101 -14.69 -2.74 5.88
N GLY A 102 -15.67 -1.99 6.39
CA GLY A 102 -16.97 -1.80 5.74
C GLY A 102 -18.10 -2.77 6.14
N GLU A 103 -17.89 -3.67 7.11
CA GLU A 103 -19.03 -4.30 7.78
C GLU A 103 -19.70 -3.27 8.70
N GLN A 104 -21.02 -3.35 8.95
CA GLN A 104 -21.77 -2.40 9.76
C GLN A 104 -21.36 -2.43 11.25
N TYR A 105 -20.13 -2.04 11.61
CA TYR A 105 -19.65 -1.85 12.97
C TYR A 105 -18.75 -0.61 13.03
N ALA A 106 -18.75 0.08 14.18
CA ALA A 106 -17.97 1.29 14.42
C ALA A 106 -16.62 1.01 15.13
N GLY A 107 -16.28 -0.27 15.34
CA GLY A 107 -15.15 -0.72 16.14
C GLY A 107 -13.86 -0.88 15.34
N SER A 108 -12.84 -1.47 15.98
CA SER A 108 -11.60 -1.89 15.33
C SER A 108 -11.02 -3.14 15.99
N SER A 109 -9.93 -3.71 15.45
CA SER A 109 -9.27 -4.91 15.99
C SER A 109 -8.01 -4.60 16.81
N ALA A 110 -7.69 -5.50 17.75
CA ALA A 110 -6.46 -5.40 18.53
C ALA A 110 -5.21 -5.56 17.65
N ARG A 111 -5.23 -6.51 16.71
CA ARG A 111 -4.16 -6.65 15.72
C ARG A 111 -4.00 -5.40 14.87
N GLY A 112 -5.10 -4.77 14.44
CA GLY A 112 -5.07 -3.51 13.70
C GLY A 112 -4.33 -2.41 14.48
N ALA A 113 -4.64 -2.26 15.77
CA ALA A 113 -3.98 -1.29 16.65
C ALA A 113 -2.47 -1.58 16.79
N MET A 114 -2.08 -2.84 16.97
CA MET A 114 -0.67 -3.27 17.07
C MET A 114 0.10 -3.05 15.77
N LYS A 115 -0.50 -3.41 14.61
CA LYS A 115 0.05 -3.14 13.28
C LYS A 115 0.25 -1.64 13.07
N GLY A 116 -0.74 -0.84 13.45
CA GLY A 116 -0.70 0.62 13.41
C GLY A 116 0.47 1.21 14.18
N TRP A 117 0.63 0.82 15.44
CA TRP A 117 1.74 1.29 16.27
C TRP A 117 3.10 0.84 15.73
N TYR A 118 3.20 -0.39 15.23
CA TYR A 118 4.42 -0.91 14.59
C TYR A 118 4.81 -0.13 13.33
N LYS A 119 3.83 0.20 12.49
CA LYS A 119 4.05 0.82 11.20
C LYS A 119 4.23 2.33 11.26
N HIS A 120 3.74 3.02 12.29
CA HIS A 120 3.77 4.48 12.35
C HIS A 120 4.35 5.07 13.64
N GLY A 121 4.57 4.27 14.68
CA GLY A 121 4.79 4.81 16.02
C GLY A 121 3.52 5.41 16.61
N VAL A 122 3.64 6.22 17.68
CA VAL A 122 2.50 6.92 18.28
C VAL A 122 2.90 8.32 18.77
N CYS A 123 2.16 9.34 18.36
CA CYS A 123 2.38 10.72 18.78
C CYS A 123 1.88 10.96 20.21
N SER A 124 2.32 12.05 20.84
CA SER A 124 1.79 12.48 22.13
C SER A 124 0.32 12.89 22.04
N ASP A 125 -0.43 12.73 23.12
CA ASP A 125 -1.82 13.21 23.22
C ASP A 125 -1.95 14.71 22.95
N GLU A 126 -0.94 15.52 23.32
CA GLU A 126 -0.87 16.94 22.98
C GLU A 126 -0.90 17.21 21.46
N CYS A 127 -0.29 16.32 20.66
CA CYS A 127 -0.17 16.45 19.21
C CYS A 127 -1.46 16.01 18.50
N TRP A 128 -2.16 15.03 19.06
CA TRP A 128 -3.44 14.58 18.55
C TRP A 128 -4.39 14.19 19.69
N PRO A 129 -5.03 15.18 20.32
CA PRO A 129 -5.86 14.93 21.49
C PRO A 129 -7.15 14.21 21.10
N TYR A 130 -7.66 13.38 22.02
CA TYR A 130 -8.99 12.79 21.85
C TYR A 130 -10.09 13.84 22.06
N LYS A 131 -10.74 14.23 20.96
CA LYS A 131 -11.88 15.17 20.94
C LYS A 131 -13.12 14.48 20.35
N LYS A 132 -14.30 14.78 20.92
CA LYS A 132 -15.60 14.25 20.44
C LYS A 132 -15.99 14.79 19.06
N GLU A 133 -15.59 16.02 18.74
CA GLU A 133 -15.90 16.71 17.48
C GLU A 133 -14.62 16.87 16.63
N GLU A 134 -13.84 15.79 16.49
CA GLU A 134 -12.68 15.81 15.60
C GLU A 134 -13.12 15.76 14.14
N THR A 135 -12.52 16.61 13.30
CA THR A 135 -12.79 16.66 11.85
C THR A 135 -11.55 16.35 11.03
N GLU A 136 -10.36 16.36 11.63
CA GLU A 136 -9.08 16.14 10.95
C GLU A 136 -8.42 14.84 11.42
N PHE A 137 -8.63 13.78 10.63
CA PHE A 137 -8.15 12.43 10.94
C PHE A 137 -6.83 12.04 10.24
N ARG A 138 -6.17 12.95 9.54
CA ARG A 138 -4.95 12.66 8.77
C ARG A 138 -3.70 12.49 9.64
N LEU A 139 -2.75 11.71 9.13
CA LEU A 139 -1.39 11.67 9.67
C LEU A 139 -0.57 12.82 9.08
N THR A 140 -0.67 14.00 9.70
CA THR A 140 0.13 15.17 9.29
C THR A 140 1.63 14.95 9.50
N ASP A 141 2.47 15.77 8.85
CA ASP A 141 3.93 15.74 9.04
C ASP A 141 4.33 15.89 10.52
N GLU A 142 3.63 16.75 11.27
CA GLU A 142 3.85 16.96 12.70
C GLU A 142 3.52 15.70 13.51
N ARG A 143 2.34 15.12 13.29
CA ARG A 143 1.88 13.88 13.96
C ARG A 143 2.83 12.73 13.68
N THR A 144 3.22 12.55 12.42
CA THR A 144 4.16 11.50 12.01
C THR A 144 5.54 11.72 12.63
N SER A 145 6.07 12.95 12.59
CA SER A 145 7.39 13.26 13.14
C SER A 145 7.47 13.04 14.65
N ASP A 146 6.41 13.39 15.39
CA ASP A 146 6.37 13.13 16.83
C ASP A 146 6.18 11.63 17.13
N ALA A 147 5.41 10.91 16.31
CA ALA A 147 5.19 9.48 16.45
C ALA A 147 6.46 8.63 16.33
N LEU A 148 7.40 9.05 15.47
CA LEU A 148 8.71 8.40 15.31
C LEU A 148 9.57 8.37 16.58
N ARG A 149 9.24 9.20 17.59
CA ARG A 149 9.94 9.20 18.88
C ARG A 149 9.53 8.03 19.78
N ARG A 150 8.38 7.39 19.49
CA ARG A 150 7.78 6.31 20.30
C ARG A 150 7.47 5.08 19.46
N PRO A 151 8.46 4.49 18.77
CA PRO A 151 8.24 3.34 17.91
C PRO A 151 7.97 2.07 18.73
N LEU A 152 7.13 1.19 18.18
CA LEU A 152 7.04 -0.19 18.61
C LEU A 152 8.14 -1.00 17.89
N GLY A 153 8.96 -1.71 18.64
CA GLY A 153 10.10 -2.45 18.12
C GLY A 153 9.77 -3.90 17.78
N ALA A 154 9.04 -4.58 18.66
CA ALA A 154 8.57 -5.93 18.43
C ALA A 154 7.23 -6.13 19.13
N TYR A 155 6.39 -7.00 18.57
CA TYR A 155 5.17 -7.44 19.20
C TYR A 155 4.85 -8.88 18.82
N TYR A 156 4.20 -9.58 19.75
CA TYR A 156 3.89 -11.00 19.62
C TYR A 156 2.48 -11.26 20.14
N ARG A 157 1.78 -12.20 19.49
CA ARG A 157 0.50 -12.69 19.99
C ARG A 157 0.78 -13.70 21.10
N VAL A 158 0.14 -13.54 22.24
CA VAL A 158 0.19 -14.52 23.32
C VAL A 158 -1.07 -15.39 23.20
N ASN A 159 -0.93 -16.70 23.38
CA ASN A 159 -2.10 -17.57 23.41
C ASN A 159 -2.96 -17.21 24.63
N HIS A 160 -4.13 -16.64 24.40
CA HIS A 160 -5.03 -16.16 25.46
C HIS A 160 -5.59 -17.27 26.35
N LYS A 161 -5.54 -18.54 25.91
CA LYS A 161 -5.91 -19.72 26.72
C LYS A 161 -4.73 -20.32 27.49
N ASP A 162 -3.51 -19.82 27.27
CA ASP A 162 -2.32 -20.28 27.97
C ASP A 162 -1.95 -19.26 29.06
N LEU A 163 -2.51 -19.48 30.25
CA LEU A 163 -2.26 -18.63 31.42
C LEU A 163 -0.76 -18.57 31.75
N VAL A 164 -0.03 -19.67 31.57
CA VAL A 164 1.41 -19.74 31.85
C VAL A 164 2.18 -18.82 30.89
N ALA A 165 1.86 -18.87 29.60
CA ALA A 165 2.47 -17.96 28.62
C ALA A 165 2.13 -16.49 28.92
N MET A 166 0.90 -16.20 29.35
CA MET A 166 0.49 -14.85 29.76
C MET A 166 1.26 -14.36 30.99
N HIS A 167 1.41 -15.18 32.02
CA HIS A 167 2.21 -14.85 33.20
C HIS A 167 3.69 -14.65 32.86
N ALA A 168 4.25 -15.48 31.97
CA ALA A 168 5.62 -15.32 31.50
C ALA A 168 5.80 -13.99 30.73
N ALA A 169 4.89 -13.66 29.81
CA ALA A 169 4.93 -12.40 29.08
C ALA A 169 4.80 -11.18 30.02
N MET A 170 3.95 -11.28 31.05
CA MET A 170 3.85 -10.29 32.12
C MET A 170 5.16 -10.18 32.93
N ALA A 171 5.83 -11.28 33.25
CA ALA A 171 7.11 -11.24 33.95
C ALA A 171 8.21 -10.54 33.11
N GLU A 172 8.24 -10.78 31.80
CA GLU A 172 9.24 -10.19 30.90
C GLU A 172 9.01 -8.71 30.58
N VAL A 173 7.75 -8.32 30.37
CA VAL A 173 7.38 -7.02 29.81
C VAL A 173 6.59 -6.15 30.80
N GLY A 174 5.87 -6.76 31.74
CA GLY A 174 5.12 -6.08 32.81
C GLY A 174 3.69 -5.69 32.47
N ILE A 175 3.27 -5.84 31.22
CA ILE A 175 1.94 -5.44 30.77
C ILE A 175 1.55 -6.23 29.52
N LEU A 176 0.26 -6.51 29.37
CA LEU A 176 -0.32 -7.08 28.15
C LEU A 176 -1.43 -6.17 27.62
N TYR A 177 -1.55 -6.12 26.29
CA TYR A 177 -2.71 -5.55 25.62
C TYR A 177 -3.69 -6.67 25.30
N ALA A 178 -4.96 -6.53 25.67
CA ALA A 178 -5.90 -7.62 25.65
C ALA A 178 -7.30 -7.21 25.19
N THR A 179 -8.06 -8.20 24.70
CA THR A 179 -9.49 -8.09 24.42
C THR A 179 -10.27 -9.20 25.11
N ALA A 180 -11.52 -8.92 25.47
CA ALA A 180 -12.45 -9.91 26.01
C ALA A 180 -13.90 -9.59 25.61
N LYS A 181 -14.76 -10.61 25.68
CA LYS A 181 -16.21 -10.41 25.70
C LYS A 181 -16.62 -9.81 27.04
N VAL A 182 -17.27 -8.65 26.99
CA VAL A 182 -17.84 -7.99 28.17
C VAL A 182 -19.20 -8.58 28.45
N HIS A 183 -19.48 -8.84 29.72
CA HIS A 183 -20.77 -9.29 30.24
C HIS A 183 -21.30 -8.31 31.29
N SER A 184 -22.55 -8.51 31.76
CA SER A 184 -23.24 -7.60 32.69
C SER A 184 -22.48 -7.31 33.98
N GLY A 185 -21.74 -8.27 34.50
CA GLY A 185 -20.94 -8.12 35.72
C GLY A 185 -19.84 -7.05 35.67
N TRP A 186 -19.42 -6.59 34.49
CA TRP A 186 -18.52 -5.44 34.34
C TRP A 186 -19.12 -4.12 34.84
N ARG A 187 -20.43 -4.09 35.10
CA ARG A 187 -21.13 -2.95 35.75
C ARG A 187 -21.21 -3.10 37.27
N GLU A 188 -20.85 -4.27 37.80
CA GLU A 188 -21.02 -4.69 39.18
C GLU A 188 -19.67 -5.12 39.78
N VAL A 189 -18.67 -4.25 39.65
CA VAL A 189 -17.34 -4.48 40.21
C VAL A 189 -17.38 -4.21 41.71
N ASP A 190 -16.94 -5.17 42.52
CA ASP A 190 -16.78 -4.95 43.96
C ASP A 190 -15.68 -3.91 44.19
N THR A 191 -16.03 -2.73 44.68
CA THR A 191 -15.09 -1.63 44.89
C THR A 191 -14.07 -1.88 46.01
N THR A 192 -14.32 -2.87 46.88
CA THR A 192 -13.41 -3.28 47.95
C THR A 192 -12.36 -4.26 47.45
N THR A 193 -12.80 -5.32 46.75
CA THR A 193 -11.92 -6.39 46.29
C THR A 193 -11.42 -6.19 44.86
N GLY A 194 -12.06 -5.31 44.09
CA GLY A 194 -11.85 -5.07 42.67
C GLY A 194 -12.43 -6.15 41.75
N ILE A 195 -13.02 -7.22 42.28
CA ILE A 195 -13.45 -8.38 41.49
C ILE A 195 -14.66 -8.02 40.63
N ILE A 196 -14.60 -8.39 39.34
CA ILE A 196 -15.73 -8.31 38.40
C ILE A 196 -16.65 -9.51 38.67
N SER A 197 -17.94 -9.25 38.90
CA SER A 197 -18.92 -10.32 39.16
C SER A 197 -19.10 -11.23 37.93
N TYR A 198 -19.08 -12.56 38.11
CA TYR A 198 -19.10 -13.54 37.01
C TYR A 198 -20.27 -14.54 37.06
N GLU A 199 -21.16 -14.44 38.05
CA GLU A 199 -22.29 -15.39 38.20
C GLU A 199 -23.51 -14.95 37.38
N ASP A 200 -24.07 -15.84 36.56
CA ASP A 200 -25.31 -15.64 35.77
C ASP A 200 -25.31 -14.40 34.84
N VAL A 201 -24.18 -14.18 34.15
CA VAL A 201 -23.94 -13.00 33.31
C VAL A 201 -24.18 -13.26 31.82
N PHE A 202 -24.74 -12.27 31.11
CA PHE A 202 -24.99 -12.35 29.67
C PHE A 202 -23.99 -11.48 28.88
N PRO A 203 -23.54 -11.91 27.69
CA PRO A 203 -22.62 -11.13 26.87
C PRO A 203 -23.28 -9.85 26.34
N ILE A 204 -22.55 -8.74 26.44
CA ILE A 204 -23.00 -7.40 26.04
C ILE A 204 -22.23 -6.90 24.80
N GLY A 205 -20.94 -7.24 24.67
CA GLY A 205 -20.12 -6.79 23.55
C GLY A 205 -18.66 -7.20 23.67
N GLY A 206 -17.79 -6.62 22.84
CA GLY A 206 -16.33 -6.83 22.91
C GLY A 206 -15.62 -5.57 23.39
N HIS A 207 -14.55 -5.73 24.18
CA HIS A 207 -13.80 -4.60 24.73
C HIS A 207 -12.30 -4.87 24.80
N ALA A 208 -11.51 -3.79 24.70
CA ALA A 208 -10.04 -3.82 24.71
C ALA A 208 -9.50 -3.01 25.88
N PHE A 209 -8.48 -3.54 26.57
CA PHE A 209 -7.92 -2.97 27.79
C PHE A 209 -6.47 -3.46 28.00
N ALA A 210 -5.84 -3.01 29.09
CA ALA A 210 -4.53 -3.50 29.50
C ALA A 210 -4.64 -4.44 30.70
N ILE A 211 -3.95 -5.58 30.67
CA ILE A 211 -3.70 -6.42 31.85
C ILE A 211 -2.41 -5.91 32.50
N VAL A 212 -2.50 -5.49 33.76
CA VAL A 212 -1.48 -4.68 34.43
C VAL A 212 -0.85 -5.35 35.65
N ALA A 213 -1.50 -6.39 36.19
CA ALA A 213 -1.05 -7.16 37.34
C ALA A 213 -1.75 -8.52 37.37
N TYR A 214 -1.29 -9.44 38.23
CA TYR A 214 -1.95 -10.73 38.45
C TYR A 214 -1.67 -11.26 39.85
N ASP A 215 -2.59 -12.08 40.35
CA ASP A 215 -2.44 -12.86 41.58
C ASP A 215 -3.08 -14.25 41.44
N GLU A 216 -3.26 -14.96 42.54
CA GLU A 216 -3.85 -16.31 42.59
C GLU A 216 -5.31 -16.37 42.13
N LYS A 217 -6.03 -15.24 42.11
CA LYS A 217 -7.44 -15.17 41.73
C LYS A 217 -7.62 -14.85 40.25
N GLY A 218 -6.74 -14.02 39.68
CA GLY A 218 -6.89 -13.62 38.29
C GLY A 218 -5.98 -12.47 37.85
N PHE A 219 -6.42 -11.82 36.78
CA PHE A 219 -5.74 -10.70 36.14
C PHE A 219 -6.35 -9.36 36.56
N TRP A 220 -5.51 -8.45 37.03
CA TRP A 220 -5.89 -7.06 37.22
C TRP A 220 -5.80 -6.30 35.89
N ILE A 221 -6.85 -5.56 35.57
CA ILE A 221 -6.95 -4.77 34.36
C ILE A 221 -7.05 -3.28 34.67
N GLN A 222 -6.49 -2.45 33.78
CA GLN A 222 -6.80 -1.03 33.71
C GLN A 222 -7.78 -0.81 32.57
N ASN A 223 -8.96 -0.28 32.90
CA ASN A 223 -10.03 0.01 31.94
C ASN A 223 -9.95 1.46 31.42
N SER A 224 -10.75 1.78 30.40
CA SER A 224 -10.83 3.08 29.73
C SER A 224 -12.21 3.75 29.88
N TRP A 225 -12.88 3.55 31.02
CA TRP A 225 -14.20 4.13 31.34
C TRP A 225 -14.12 5.16 32.48
N GLY A 226 -12.95 5.80 32.64
CA GLY A 226 -12.71 6.81 33.67
C GLY A 226 -12.45 6.21 35.06
N GLU A 227 -12.10 7.10 35.99
CA GLU A 227 -11.76 6.73 37.38
C GLU A 227 -12.96 6.29 38.20
N ASP A 228 -14.19 6.65 37.80
CA ASP A 228 -15.41 6.28 38.53
C ASP A 228 -15.80 4.81 38.31
N TRP A 229 -15.19 4.13 37.34
CA TRP A 229 -15.45 2.72 37.09
C TRP A 229 -14.62 1.80 38.00
N GLY A 230 -15.24 0.77 38.55
CA GLY A 230 -14.57 -0.25 39.34
C GLY A 230 -13.81 0.31 40.55
N GLN A 231 -12.63 -0.21 40.80
CA GLN A 231 -11.75 0.25 41.86
C GLN A 231 -10.81 1.35 41.33
N LYS A 232 -11.35 2.55 41.10
CA LYS A 232 -10.61 3.71 40.56
C LYS A 232 -10.01 3.47 39.16
N GLY A 233 -10.82 2.92 38.26
CA GLY A 233 -10.42 2.55 36.89
C GLY A 233 -9.86 1.12 36.75
N PHE A 234 -9.77 0.36 37.86
CA PHE A 234 -9.23 -1.00 37.88
C PHE A 234 -10.30 -2.05 38.20
N GLY A 235 -10.08 -3.27 37.72
CA GLY A 235 -10.88 -4.44 38.09
C GLY A 235 -10.06 -5.73 37.98
N LEU A 236 -10.48 -6.78 38.67
CA LEU A 236 -9.91 -8.12 38.59
C LEU A 236 -10.87 -9.03 37.83
N ILE A 237 -10.39 -9.57 36.71
CA ILE A 237 -11.02 -10.65 35.96
C ILE A 237 -10.49 -11.95 36.55
N THR A 238 -11.37 -12.82 37.05
CA THR A 238 -10.95 -14.12 37.59
C THR A 238 -10.42 -15.02 36.48
N TYR A 239 -9.60 -16.03 36.81
CA TYR A 239 -9.11 -16.95 35.77
C TYR A 239 -10.23 -17.72 35.07
N ASP A 240 -11.32 -18.06 35.77
CA ASP A 240 -12.47 -18.74 35.18
C ASP A 240 -13.19 -17.83 34.16
N ASP A 241 -13.45 -16.58 34.53
CA ASP A 241 -14.01 -15.58 33.62
C ASP A 241 -13.10 -15.37 32.40
N TRP A 242 -11.80 -15.18 32.63
CA TRP A 242 -10.83 -15.02 31.55
C TRP A 242 -10.80 -16.22 30.59
N MET A 243 -10.82 -17.43 31.12
CA MET A 243 -10.79 -18.66 30.33
C MET A 243 -12.06 -18.85 29.49
N GLU A 244 -13.17 -18.22 29.83
CA GLU A 244 -14.38 -18.24 29.01
C GLU A 244 -14.42 -17.05 28.02
N ASN A 245 -14.09 -15.85 28.49
CA ASN A 245 -14.39 -14.59 27.79
C ASN A 245 -13.18 -13.88 27.15
N GLY A 246 -11.95 -14.19 27.56
CA GLY A 246 -10.74 -13.64 26.95
C GLY A 246 -10.55 -14.09 25.50
N THR A 247 -10.14 -13.18 24.61
CA THR A 247 -10.06 -13.43 23.15
C THR A 247 -8.69 -13.17 22.53
N ASP A 248 -8.14 -11.97 22.64
CA ASP A 248 -6.83 -11.64 22.05
C ASP A 248 -5.89 -11.09 23.10
N VAL A 249 -4.63 -11.51 23.05
CA VAL A 249 -3.58 -11.00 23.93
C VAL A 249 -2.33 -10.73 23.11
N TRP A 250 -1.78 -9.55 23.31
CA TRP A 250 -0.59 -9.06 22.64
C TRP A 250 0.41 -8.55 23.67
N VAL A 251 1.68 -8.89 23.46
CA VAL A 251 2.81 -8.34 24.22
C VAL A 251 3.64 -7.44 23.30
N ALA A 252 4.07 -6.29 23.82
CA ALA A 252 4.73 -5.24 23.06
C ALA A 252 6.08 -4.84 23.67
N ARG A 253 7.09 -4.62 22.83
CA ARG A 253 8.40 -4.10 23.23
C ARG A 253 8.76 -2.86 22.41
N LEU A 254 9.08 -1.78 23.09
CA LEU A 254 9.46 -0.52 22.43
C LEU A 254 10.74 -0.66 21.60
N GLY A 255 10.77 0.01 20.46
CA GLY A 255 11.96 0.15 19.61
C GLY A 255 12.82 1.35 20.02
N ALA A 256 14.04 1.41 19.50
CA ALA A 256 14.86 2.62 19.61
C ALA A 256 14.40 3.65 18.54
N PRO A 257 14.24 4.94 18.89
CA PRO A 257 13.91 5.96 17.91
C PRO A 257 15.08 6.15 16.93
N VAL A 258 14.81 6.05 15.63
CA VAL A 258 15.78 6.29 14.55
C VAL A 258 15.39 7.55 13.78
N ILE A 259 16.36 8.41 13.51
CA ILE A 259 16.16 9.62 12.69
C ILE A 259 16.98 9.46 11.40
N LEU A 260 16.27 9.25 10.28
CA LEU A 260 16.89 9.23 8.96
C LEU A 260 16.92 10.67 8.40
N LYS A 261 18.12 11.24 8.23
CA LYS A 261 18.30 12.62 7.77
C LYS A 261 18.41 12.76 6.25
N LYS A 262 18.68 11.67 5.53
CA LYS A 262 18.96 11.70 4.09
C LYS A 262 17.87 10.93 3.36
N ALA A 263 17.33 11.51 2.28
CA ALA A 263 16.36 10.83 1.42
C ALA A 263 16.89 9.49 0.86
N LEU A 264 18.20 9.40 0.62
CA LEU A 264 18.87 8.14 0.26
C LEU A 264 18.78 7.09 1.37
N SER A 265 18.90 7.49 2.65
CA SER A 265 18.75 6.57 3.77
C SER A 265 17.31 6.07 3.89
N THR A 266 16.32 6.91 3.56
CA THR A 266 14.90 6.53 3.47
C THR A 266 14.66 5.50 2.36
N ALA A 267 15.25 5.69 1.18
CA ALA A 267 15.16 4.74 0.08
C ALA A 267 15.79 3.37 0.44
N ILE A 268 16.92 3.39 1.17
CA ILE A 268 17.59 2.18 1.65
C ILE A 268 16.74 1.48 2.71
N SER A 269 16.14 2.19 3.67
CA SER A 269 15.32 1.59 4.74
C SER A 269 14.03 0.94 4.22
N HIS A 270 13.51 1.42 3.08
CA HIS A 270 12.38 0.81 2.38
C HIS A 270 12.76 -0.41 1.54
N SER A 271 14.04 -0.56 1.18
CA SER A 271 14.47 -1.67 0.33
C SER A 271 14.15 -3.02 0.97
N ALA A 272 13.86 -4.02 0.14
CA ALA A 272 13.58 -5.38 0.61
C ALA A 272 14.71 -6.01 1.44
N ALA A 273 15.92 -5.43 1.40
CA ALA A 273 17.05 -5.84 2.22
C ALA A 273 17.00 -5.31 3.67
N ALA A 274 16.31 -4.21 3.93
CA ALA A 274 16.32 -3.53 5.22
C ALA A 274 15.30 -4.08 6.23
N GLY A 275 14.29 -4.83 5.77
CA GLY A 275 13.36 -5.56 6.64
C GLY A 275 12.71 -4.67 7.71
N THR A 276 11.49 -4.17 7.41
CA THR A 276 10.49 -3.83 8.43
C THR A 276 10.66 -2.55 9.26
N SER A 277 10.94 -1.39 8.64
CA SER A 277 10.48 -0.14 9.27
C SER A 277 10.01 0.91 8.27
N GLU A 278 8.77 0.71 7.81
CA GLU A 278 8.05 1.67 6.94
C GLU A 278 7.74 2.99 7.67
N ALA A 279 7.77 2.99 9.02
CA ALA A 279 7.50 4.16 9.85
C ALA A 279 8.39 5.35 9.48
N TYR A 280 9.70 5.14 9.38
CA TYR A 280 10.69 6.20 9.14
C TYR A 280 10.57 6.89 7.79
N SER A 281 9.77 6.31 6.93
CA SER A 281 9.78 6.59 5.51
C SER A 281 8.38 6.85 4.97
N TYR A 282 7.37 6.71 5.83
CA TYR A 282 6.00 7.16 5.57
C TYR A 282 5.96 8.65 5.27
N ALA A 283 6.47 9.50 6.18
CA ALA A 283 6.45 10.96 6.02
C ALA A 283 7.09 11.42 4.70
N ASP A 284 8.16 10.76 4.27
CA ASP A 284 8.88 11.11 3.05
C ASP A 284 8.12 10.72 1.78
N LEU A 285 7.49 9.54 1.75
CA LEU A 285 6.85 9.02 0.54
C LEU A 285 5.37 9.35 0.45
N ARG A 286 4.70 9.56 1.59
CA ARG A 286 3.27 9.79 1.67
C ARG A 286 2.78 10.96 0.81
N PRO A 287 3.48 12.11 0.71
CA PRO A 287 3.10 13.21 -0.18
C PRO A 287 3.14 12.89 -1.68
N HIS A 288 3.64 11.71 -2.05
CA HIS A 288 3.89 11.30 -3.43
C HIS A 288 3.11 10.05 -3.85
N ILE A 289 2.18 9.56 -3.01
CA ILE A 289 1.42 8.34 -3.26
C ILE A 289 -0.08 8.62 -3.19
N ILE A 290 -0.81 8.13 -4.20
CA ILE A 290 -2.27 8.03 -4.17
C ILE A 290 -2.62 6.54 -4.27
N SER A 291 -3.10 5.99 -3.15
CA SER A 291 -3.51 4.59 -3.08
C SER A 291 -4.93 4.40 -3.60
N LEU A 292 -5.08 3.45 -4.53
CA LEU A 292 -6.33 3.13 -5.22
C LEU A 292 -6.74 1.69 -4.90
N GLY A 293 -8.01 1.52 -4.56
CA GLY A 293 -8.67 0.24 -4.35
C GLY A 293 -9.55 -0.17 -5.53
N ASN A 294 -10.50 -1.06 -5.25
CA ASN A 294 -11.45 -1.56 -6.22
C ASN A 294 -12.28 -0.44 -6.85
N ASN A 295 -12.67 -0.64 -8.10
CA ASN A 295 -13.38 0.33 -8.93
C ASN A 295 -12.60 1.65 -9.10
N GLY A 296 -11.28 1.68 -8.91
CA GLY A 296 -10.48 2.90 -9.03
C GLY A 296 -10.76 3.96 -7.97
N LEU A 297 -11.43 3.60 -6.87
CA LEU A 297 -11.70 4.49 -5.73
C LEU A 297 -10.44 4.64 -4.87
N LEU A 298 -10.39 5.70 -4.07
CA LEU A 298 -9.33 5.86 -3.07
C LEU A 298 -9.40 4.74 -2.02
N ASN A 299 -8.24 4.18 -1.67
CA ASN A 299 -8.14 3.20 -0.58
C ASN A 299 -7.56 3.87 0.67
N PRO A 300 -8.34 4.16 1.73
CA PRO A 300 -7.83 4.77 2.95
C PRO A 300 -7.05 3.80 3.86
N GLY A 301 -7.12 2.49 3.60
CA GLY A 301 -6.47 1.45 4.41
C GLY A 301 -5.01 1.19 4.05
N GLY A 302 -4.33 0.41 4.91
CA GLY A 302 -2.95 -0.03 4.68
C GLY A 302 -1.89 1.06 4.86
N ASN A 303 -0.64 0.74 4.51
CA ASN A 303 0.51 1.58 4.86
C ASN A 303 0.43 2.97 4.25
N PHE A 304 0.13 3.08 2.94
CA PHE A 304 0.02 4.36 2.23
C PHE A 304 -1.43 4.72 1.86
N GLY A 305 -2.40 4.22 2.63
CA GLY A 305 -3.81 4.57 2.50
C GLY A 305 -4.07 6.07 2.32
N THR A 306 -4.97 6.38 1.39
CA THR A 306 -5.30 7.72 0.89
C THR A 306 -6.80 7.97 0.98
N SER A 307 -7.19 9.11 1.57
CA SER A 307 -8.55 9.65 1.58
C SER A 307 -8.63 10.92 0.72
N GLU A 308 -9.83 11.45 0.48
CA GLU A 308 -9.99 12.70 -0.28
C GLU A 308 -9.24 13.88 0.36
N ALA A 309 -9.29 13.98 1.69
CA ALA A 309 -8.55 15.00 2.45
C ALA A 309 -7.04 14.88 2.25
N GLU A 310 -6.52 13.66 2.09
CA GLU A 310 -5.11 13.44 1.81
C GLU A 310 -4.74 13.77 0.36
N VAL A 311 -5.61 13.48 -0.61
CA VAL A 311 -5.40 13.93 -2.01
C VAL A 311 -5.31 15.45 -2.04
N LYS A 312 -6.24 16.13 -1.35
CA LYS A 312 -6.20 17.58 -1.20
C LYS A 312 -4.88 18.06 -0.59
N ALA A 313 -4.42 17.44 0.50
CA ALA A 313 -3.18 17.81 1.17
C ALA A 313 -1.94 17.68 0.24
N ILE A 314 -1.86 16.60 -0.56
CA ILE A 314 -0.76 16.41 -1.52
C ILE A 314 -0.63 17.63 -2.45
N PHE A 315 -1.74 18.14 -2.98
CA PHE A 315 -1.72 19.19 -3.99
C PHE A 315 -1.82 20.61 -3.41
N GLU A 316 -2.47 20.81 -2.27
CA GLU A 316 -2.70 22.13 -1.68
C GLU A 316 -1.70 22.51 -0.59
N ASP A 317 -1.14 21.52 0.11
CA ASP A 317 -0.19 21.74 1.20
C ASP A 317 1.23 21.34 0.78
N ASP A 318 1.42 20.07 0.38
CA ASP A 318 2.75 19.50 0.14
C ASP A 318 3.40 20.00 -1.14
N PHE A 319 2.67 19.95 -2.27
CA PHE A 319 3.19 20.42 -3.54
C PHE A 319 3.64 21.89 -3.47
N PRO A 320 2.85 22.86 -2.95
CA PRO A 320 3.32 24.25 -2.83
C PRO A 320 4.50 24.40 -1.87
N ARG A 321 4.51 23.66 -0.75
CA ARG A 321 5.60 23.70 0.24
C ARG A 321 6.92 23.21 -0.36
N VAL A 322 6.91 22.07 -1.05
CA VAL A 322 8.11 21.46 -1.65
C VAL A 322 8.60 22.26 -2.86
N THR A 323 7.68 22.76 -3.68
CA THR A 323 8.01 23.46 -4.94
C THR A 323 8.19 24.98 -4.79
N ALA A 324 8.13 25.52 -3.57
CA ALA A 324 8.14 26.95 -3.31
C ALA A 324 9.34 27.69 -3.94
N LYS A 325 10.51 27.05 -3.95
CA LYS A 325 11.76 27.63 -4.47
C LYS A 325 12.09 27.21 -5.91
N TRP A 326 11.23 26.41 -6.54
CA TRP A 326 11.52 25.88 -7.88
C TRP A 326 11.24 26.92 -8.95
N ALA A 327 12.17 27.02 -9.91
CA ALA A 327 12.01 27.85 -11.09
C ALA A 327 10.87 27.32 -11.97
N LYS A 328 10.79 26.00 -12.15
CA LYS A 328 9.69 25.34 -12.87
C LYS A 328 9.01 24.31 -11.98
N LYS A 329 7.69 24.34 -11.91
CA LYS A 329 6.88 23.43 -11.08
C LYS A 329 6.44 22.24 -11.92
N ARG A 330 7.29 21.21 -12.02
CA ARG A 330 6.98 20.01 -12.80
C ARG A 330 6.28 18.98 -11.93
N LEU A 331 5.05 18.64 -12.30
CA LEU A 331 4.30 17.54 -11.71
C LEU A 331 4.42 16.30 -12.61
N LEU A 332 4.99 15.22 -12.08
CA LEU A 332 5.07 13.92 -12.75
C LEU A 332 3.99 13.00 -12.20
N LEU A 333 3.05 12.58 -13.04
CA LEU A 333 2.09 11.52 -12.70
C LEU A 333 2.63 10.17 -13.20
N TYR A 334 2.91 9.28 -12.27
CA TYR A 334 3.41 7.93 -12.55
C TYR A 334 2.31 6.89 -12.30
N ALA A 335 2.16 5.97 -13.25
CA ALA A 335 1.25 4.84 -13.17
C ALA A 335 2.04 3.56 -13.50
N HIS A 336 2.22 2.68 -12.50
CA HIS A 336 3.03 1.47 -12.62
C HIS A 336 2.32 0.39 -13.47
N GLY A 337 3.00 -0.74 -13.74
CA GLY A 337 2.39 -1.88 -14.42
C GLY A 337 1.43 -2.66 -13.50
N GLY A 338 0.39 -3.28 -14.07
CA GLY A 338 -0.63 -4.04 -13.32
C GLY A 338 -0.15 -5.33 -12.64
N LEU A 339 1.15 -5.63 -12.72
CA LEU A 339 1.78 -6.79 -12.08
C LEU A 339 2.74 -6.42 -10.94
N VAL A 340 2.90 -5.13 -10.68
CA VAL A 340 3.79 -4.63 -9.63
C VAL A 340 3.03 -4.64 -8.31
N SER A 341 3.59 -5.26 -7.28
CA SER A 341 3.01 -5.21 -5.93
C SER A 341 3.09 -3.80 -5.36
N GLU A 342 2.22 -3.45 -4.41
CA GLU A 342 2.26 -2.15 -3.72
C GLU A 342 3.66 -1.85 -3.19
N SER A 343 4.29 -2.80 -2.51
CA SER A 343 5.67 -2.67 -2.00
C SER A 343 6.70 -2.40 -3.10
N GLY A 344 6.55 -3.03 -4.28
CA GLY A 344 7.42 -2.80 -5.42
C GLY A 344 7.26 -1.38 -5.97
N ALA A 345 6.02 -0.92 -6.14
CA ALA A 345 5.71 0.42 -6.63
C ALA A 345 6.21 1.52 -5.67
N VAL A 346 5.98 1.34 -4.36
CA VAL A 346 6.50 2.23 -3.31
C VAL A 346 8.03 2.28 -3.35
N GLN A 347 8.69 1.12 -3.49
CA GLN A 347 10.15 1.07 -3.58
C GLN A 347 10.67 1.84 -4.80
N ARG A 348 10.06 1.65 -5.99
CA ARG A 348 10.46 2.39 -7.21
C ARG A 348 10.33 3.89 -7.01
N LEU A 349 9.23 4.36 -6.43
CA LEU A 349 9.05 5.76 -6.09
C LEU A 349 10.14 6.25 -5.11
N ALA A 350 10.46 5.46 -4.09
CA ALA A 350 11.49 5.80 -3.10
C ALA A 350 12.87 5.98 -3.75
N ASP A 351 13.20 5.15 -4.74
CA ASP A 351 14.46 5.23 -5.47
C ASP A 351 14.53 6.45 -6.41
N TYR A 352 13.44 6.77 -7.12
CA TYR A 352 13.42 7.90 -8.06
C TYR A 352 13.32 9.27 -7.38
N ARG A 353 12.52 9.35 -6.31
CA ARG A 353 12.12 10.61 -5.68
C ARG A 353 13.30 11.55 -5.38
N PRO A 354 14.41 11.13 -4.75
CA PRO A 354 15.50 12.05 -4.42
C PRO A 354 16.05 12.76 -5.67
N SER A 355 16.34 12.00 -6.73
CA SER A 355 16.88 12.53 -7.98
C SER A 355 15.89 13.39 -8.76
N LEU A 356 14.59 13.09 -8.66
CA LEU A 356 13.51 13.88 -9.28
C LEU A 356 13.33 15.22 -8.56
N LEU A 357 13.29 15.24 -7.23
CA LEU A 357 13.13 16.47 -6.45
C LEU A 357 14.31 17.42 -6.63
N GLU A 358 15.54 16.90 -6.71
CA GLU A 358 16.74 17.69 -7.03
C GLU A 358 16.66 18.42 -8.39
N LYS A 359 15.84 17.90 -9.30
CA LYS A 359 15.64 18.43 -10.66
C LYS A 359 14.32 19.17 -10.82
N GLU A 360 13.73 19.60 -9.71
CA GLU A 360 12.46 20.31 -9.67
C GLU A 360 11.29 19.51 -10.31
N ILE A 361 11.27 18.19 -10.08
CA ILE A 361 10.20 17.29 -10.50
C ILE A 361 9.54 16.68 -9.26
N TYR A 362 8.25 16.94 -9.10
CA TYR A 362 7.43 16.41 -8.02
C TYR A 362 6.71 15.14 -8.51
N PRO A 363 7.12 13.94 -8.11
CA PRO A 363 6.43 12.71 -8.51
C PRO A 363 5.16 12.49 -7.68
N VAL A 364 4.08 12.08 -8.33
CA VAL A 364 2.88 11.50 -7.71
C VAL A 364 2.64 10.15 -8.38
N SER A 365 2.75 9.07 -7.62
CA SER A 365 2.49 7.72 -8.07
C SER A 365 1.09 7.29 -7.71
N PHE A 366 0.31 6.86 -8.70
CA PHE A 366 -0.92 6.11 -8.47
C PHE A 366 -0.54 4.65 -8.23
N ILE A 367 -0.87 4.14 -7.04
CA ILE A 367 -0.59 2.76 -6.65
C ILE A 367 -1.92 2.04 -6.49
N TRP A 368 -2.14 0.99 -7.27
CA TRP A 368 -3.36 0.20 -7.20
C TRP A 368 -3.05 -1.25 -6.80
N HIS A 369 -3.93 -1.85 -6.00
CA HIS A 369 -3.76 -3.23 -5.55
C HIS A 369 -4.15 -4.20 -6.67
N THR A 370 -3.16 -4.68 -7.43
CA THR A 370 -3.36 -5.73 -8.41
C THR A 370 -2.46 -6.92 -8.12
N ASP A 371 -2.97 -7.90 -7.36
CA ASP A 371 -2.37 -9.24 -7.22
C ASP A 371 -2.63 -10.12 -8.47
N ILE A 372 -2.57 -9.50 -9.64
CA ILE A 372 -2.80 -10.17 -10.92
C ILE A 372 -1.63 -11.11 -11.22
N TRP A 373 -0.41 -10.76 -10.83
CA TRP A 373 0.76 -11.58 -11.11
C TRP A 373 0.78 -12.90 -10.35
N SER A 374 0.48 -12.86 -9.04
CA SER A 374 0.35 -14.08 -8.24
C SER A 374 -0.75 -14.96 -8.83
N THR A 375 -1.85 -14.36 -9.28
CA THR A 375 -2.97 -15.11 -9.86
C THR A 375 -2.66 -15.68 -11.24
N ILE A 376 -2.05 -14.92 -12.15
CA ILE A 376 -1.56 -15.42 -13.44
C ILE A 376 -0.55 -16.55 -13.22
N THR A 377 0.39 -16.38 -12.28
CA THR A 377 1.37 -17.41 -11.94
C THR A 377 0.69 -18.67 -11.39
N ASN A 378 -0.33 -18.53 -10.55
CA ASN A 378 -1.11 -19.65 -10.03
C ASN A 378 -1.89 -20.36 -11.14
N ILE A 379 -2.57 -19.61 -12.02
CA ILE A 379 -3.27 -20.17 -13.19
C ILE A 379 -2.31 -20.95 -14.09
N LEU A 380 -1.14 -20.38 -14.38
CA LEU A 380 -0.10 -21.01 -15.19
C LEU A 380 0.45 -22.28 -14.50
N LYS A 381 0.65 -22.25 -13.18
CA LYS A 381 1.05 -23.43 -12.39
C LYS A 381 -0.02 -24.51 -12.36
N ASP A 382 -1.29 -24.15 -12.20
CA ASP A 382 -2.41 -25.10 -12.16
C ASP A 382 -2.60 -25.77 -13.52
N ALA A 383 -2.46 -25.01 -14.61
CA ALA A 383 -2.48 -25.53 -15.98
C ALA A 383 -1.35 -26.55 -16.24
N LEU A 384 -0.17 -26.34 -15.63
CA LEU A 384 0.94 -27.31 -15.66
C LEU A 384 0.65 -28.55 -14.80
N GLN A 385 0.06 -28.39 -13.61
CA GLN A 385 -0.21 -29.49 -12.69
C GLN A 385 -1.31 -30.44 -13.18
N GLN A 386 -2.35 -29.91 -13.85
CA GLN A 386 -3.41 -30.73 -14.45
C GLN A 386 -2.91 -31.63 -15.61
N ARG A 387 -1.67 -31.45 -16.07
CA ARG A 387 -1.05 -32.23 -17.16
C ARG A 387 -0.14 -33.38 -16.72
N LYS A 388 -0.11 -33.77 -15.44
CA LYS A 388 0.58 -35.02 -15.03
C LYS A 388 -0.35 -36.26 -15.10
N PRO A 389 -0.35 -36.99 -16.23
CA PRO A 389 -0.31 -38.44 -16.22
C PRO A 389 1.10 -38.95 -16.59
N GLU A 390 1.38 -40.17 -16.16
CA GLU A 390 2.67 -40.86 -16.20
C GLU A 390 3.32 -40.95 -17.60
N GLY A 391 4.64 -40.69 -17.65
CA GLY A 391 5.60 -41.29 -18.58
C GLY A 391 5.72 -40.74 -20.02
N TRP A 392 6.84 -40.09 -20.35
CA TRP A 392 7.85 -40.57 -21.32
C TRP A 392 8.88 -39.50 -21.79
N LEU A 393 10.15 -39.96 -21.80
CA LEU A 393 11.34 -39.68 -22.63
C LEU A 393 11.94 -38.26 -22.83
N ASP A 394 13.25 -38.22 -22.57
CA ASP A 394 14.13 -37.06 -22.32
C ASP A 394 14.80 -36.45 -23.59
N SER A 395 14.30 -36.72 -24.80
CA SER A 395 14.94 -36.26 -26.05
C SER A 395 14.03 -35.47 -26.99
N ALA A 396 12.93 -34.92 -26.48
CA ALA A 396 11.97 -34.10 -27.25
C ALA A 396 11.80 -32.67 -26.68
N LYS A 397 12.84 -32.10 -26.05
CA LYS A 397 12.72 -30.83 -25.30
C LYS A 397 12.51 -29.61 -26.21
N ASP A 398 13.21 -29.49 -27.34
CA ASP A 398 13.12 -28.27 -28.17
C ASP A 398 11.87 -28.22 -29.08
N PHE A 399 11.33 -29.37 -29.51
CA PHE A 399 10.13 -29.41 -30.36
C PHE A 399 8.80 -29.31 -29.58
N MET A 400 8.83 -29.57 -28.26
CA MET A 400 7.62 -29.53 -27.42
C MET A 400 7.38 -28.18 -26.73
N LEU A 401 8.39 -27.33 -26.58
CA LEU A 401 8.25 -26.03 -25.89
C LEU A 401 7.37 -25.05 -26.68
N ASP A 402 7.57 -24.93 -28.00
CA ASP A 402 6.74 -24.05 -28.86
C ASP A 402 5.25 -24.47 -28.89
N ARG A 403 4.97 -25.77 -28.78
CA ARG A 403 3.59 -26.31 -28.73
C ARG A 403 2.96 -26.23 -27.35
N LEU A 404 3.74 -25.97 -26.30
CA LEU A 404 3.24 -25.85 -24.93
C LEU A 404 2.49 -24.51 -24.77
N ASP A 405 3.06 -23.44 -25.31
CA ASP A 405 2.48 -22.08 -25.29
C ASP A 405 1.14 -22.03 -26.04
N ASP A 406 1.07 -22.58 -27.26
CA ASP A 406 -0.16 -22.65 -28.09
C ASP A 406 -1.29 -23.44 -27.41
N ALA A 407 -0.96 -24.33 -26.47
CA ALA A 407 -1.91 -25.14 -25.73
C ALA A 407 -2.24 -24.58 -24.33
N LEU A 408 -1.45 -23.62 -23.82
CA LEU A 408 -1.70 -22.88 -22.58
C LEU A 408 -2.56 -21.64 -22.85
N GLU A 409 -2.42 -21.00 -24.01
CA GLU A 409 -3.20 -19.81 -24.40
C GLU A 409 -4.74 -20.04 -24.35
N PRO A 410 -5.28 -21.18 -24.84
CA PRO A 410 -6.70 -21.48 -24.67
C PRO A 410 -7.09 -21.78 -23.21
N LEU A 411 -6.18 -22.33 -22.41
CA LEU A 411 -6.43 -22.78 -21.02
C LEU A 411 -6.39 -21.63 -20.00
N ALA A 412 -5.48 -20.66 -20.19
CA ALA A 412 -5.39 -19.44 -19.40
C ALA A 412 -6.66 -18.56 -19.51
N ARG A 413 -7.44 -18.74 -20.58
CA ARG A 413 -8.72 -18.07 -20.82
C ARG A 413 -9.91 -18.79 -20.18
N THR A 414 -9.90 -20.14 -20.14
CA THR A 414 -10.91 -20.92 -19.40
C THR A 414 -10.74 -20.80 -17.89
N LEU A 415 -9.57 -20.39 -17.41
CA LEU A 415 -9.25 -20.21 -16.00
C LEU A 415 -9.06 -18.71 -15.66
N THR A 416 -10.13 -17.98 -15.34
CA THR A 416 -10.17 -16.65 -14.65
C THR A 416 -9.30 -15.47 -15.14
N GLY A 417 -8.26 -15.63 -15.95
CA GLY A 417 -7.27 -14.59 -16.28
C GLY A 417 -7.81 -13.47 -17.16
N LYS A 418 -8.67 -13.79 -18.14
CA LYS A 418 -9.37 -12.76 -18.95
C LYS A 418 -10.28 -11.89 -18.08
N ALA A 419 -10.98 -12.48 -17.11
CA ALA A 419 -11.87 -11.75 -16.22
C ALA A 419 -11.07 -10.79 -15.33
N GLN A 420 -9.94 -11.22 -14.78
CA GLN A 420 -9.05 -10.38 -13.97
C GLN A 420 -8.37 -9.28 -14.78
N TRP A 421 -7.93 -9.58 -16.01
CA TRP A 421 -7.41 -8.55 -16.92
C TRP A 421 -8.48 -7.50 -17.24
N LYS A 422 -9.73 -7.93 -17.47
CA LYS A 422 -10.86 -7.02 -17.70
C LYS A 422 -11.14 -6.16 -16.48
N GLU A 423 -11.20 -6.75 -15.28
CA GLU A 423 -11.39 -6.05 -14.00
C GLU A 423 -10.29 -5.01 -13.77
N MET A 424 -9.04 -5.33 -14.07
CA MET A 424 -7.93 -4.37 -13.98
C MET A 424 -8.13 -3.19 -14.92
N LYS A 425 -8.47 -3.44 -16.20
CA LYS A 425 -8.76 -2.38 -17.16
C LYS A 425 -9.91 -1.51 -16.68
N GLU A 426 -10.95 -2.12 -16.12
CA GLU A 426 -12.10 -1.44 -15.55
C GLU A 426 -11.71 -0.57 -14.37
N ASN A 427 -10.95 -1.08 -13.40
CA ASN A 427 -10.42 -0.30 -12.27
C ASN A 427 -9.57 0.89 -12.73
N ALA A 428 -8.68 0.69 -13.69
CA ALA A 428 -7.84 1.74 -14.26
C ALA A 428 -8.67 2.85 -14.94
N LEU A 429 -9.71 2.49 -15.67
CA LEU A 429 -10.60 3.47 -16.31
C LEU A 429 -11.48 4.19 -15.27
N LEU A 430 -12.09 3.45 -14.35
CA LEU A 430 -12.96 3.98 -13.30
C LEU A 430 -12.23 4.93 -12.35
N ALA A 431 -10.91 4.84 -12.22
CA ALA A 431 -10.12 5.80 -11.44
C ALA A 431 -10.29 7.25 -11.94
N THR A 432 -10.60 7.45 -13.22
CA THR A 432 -10.79 8.78 -13.82
C THR A 432 -12.21 9.03 -14.34
N THR A 433 -12.95 8.00 -14.78
CA THR A 433 -14.23 8.21 -15.47
C THR A 433 -15.40 8.51 -14.53
N GLN A 434 -15.28 8.17 -13.25
CA GLN A 434 -16.29 8.48 -12.24
C GLN A 434 -15.84 9.65 -11.36
N THR A 435 -16.78 10.44 -10.86
CA THR A 435 -16.50 11.64 -10.05
C THR A 435 -15.85 11.36 -8.70
N LYS A 436 -16.01 10.14 -8.18
CA LYS A 436 -15.35 9.66 -6.95
C LYS A 436 -14.06 8.89 -7.21
N GLY A 437 -13.63 8.77 -8.47
CA GLY A 437 -12.41 8.07 -8.84
C GLY A 437 -11.19 8.79 -8.29
N GLY A 438 -10.22 8.06 -7.73
CA GLY A 438 -9.09 8.69 -7.05
C GLY A 438 -8.22 9.55 -7.98
N ALA A 439 -8.10 9.18 -9.26
CA ALA A 439 -7.42 10.00 -10.25
C ALA A 439 -8.26 11.21 -10.68
N TYR A 440 -9.59 11.06 -10.81
CA TYR A 440 -10.48 12.19 -11.09
C TYR A 440 -10.34 13.29 -10.02
N LEU A 441 -10.40 12.92 -8.74
CA LEU A 441 -10.23 13.85 -7.63
C LEU A 441 -8.87 14.54 -7.64
N ALA A 442 -7.79 13.79 -7.91
CA ALA A 442 -6.46 14.37 -8.08
C ALA A 442 -6.41 15.39 -9.22
N LEU A 443 -7.06 15.10 -10.35
CA LEU A 443 -7.06 15.96 -11.53
C LEU A 443 -7.79 17.30 -11.29
N GLU A 444 -8.79 17.34 -10.41
CA GLU A 444 -9.43 18.60 -10.01
C GLU A 444 -8.44 19.54 -9.31
N HIS A 445 -7.63 19.02 -8.38
CA HIS A 445 -6.57 19.81 -7.74
C HIS A 445 -5.45 20.17 -8.73
N ILE A 446 -5.08 19.28 -9.64
CA ILE A 446 -4.08 19.57 -10.69
C ILE A 446 -4.55 20.70 -11.61
N LYS A 447 -5.84 20.74 -11.93
CA LYS A 447 -6.42 21.86 -12.67
C LYS A 447 -6.26 23.17 -11.88
N HIS A 448 -6.54 23.18 -10.59
CA HIS A 448 -6.32 24.38 -9.76
C HIS A 448 -4.85 24.82 -9.72
N LEU A 449 -3.89 23.88 -9.67
CA LEU A 449 -2.47 24.19 -9.75
C LEU A 449 -2.08 24.80 -11.10
N ALA A 450 -2.63 24.27 -12.20
CA ALA A 450 -2.41 24.83 -13.53
C ALA A 450 -2.98 26.25 -13.66
N ASP A 451 -4.18 26.50 -13.12
CA ASP A 451 -4.80 27.83 -13.10
C ASP A 451 -3.99 28.82 -12.23
N LYS A 452 -3.41 28.34 -11.11
CA LYS A 452 -2.61 29.15 -10.16
C LYS A 452 -1.23 29.54 -10.69
N TYR A 453 -0.51 28.59 -11.28
CA TYR A 453 0.90 28.77 -11.66
C TYR A 453 1.09 29.05 -13.15
N GLY A 454 0.06 28.88 -13.98
CA GLY A 454 0.08 29.23 -15.40
C GLY A 454 1.23 28.56 -16.15
N GLU A 455 2.04 29.36 -16.84
CA GLU A 455 3.14 28.86 -17.67
C GLU A 455 4.28 28.23 -16.87
N ASP A 456 4.40 28.49 -15.56
CA ASP A 456 5.45 27.92 -14.70
C ASP A 456 5.17 26.48 -14.29
N PHE A 457 3.97 25.96 -14.57
CA PHE A 457 3.55 24.61 -14.24
C PHE A 457 3.59 23.67 -15.45
N GLU A 458 4.21 22.50 -15.28
CA GLU A 458 4.28 21.46 -16.30
C GLU A 458 3.70 20.15 -15.79
N ILE A 459 2.87 19.53 -16.61
CA ILE A 459 2.34 18.19 -16.35
C ILE A 459 3.13 17.19 -17.20
N HIS A 460 3.67 16.15 -16.56
CA HIS A 460 4.36 15.04 -17.18
C HIS A 460 3.67 13.73 -16.81
N LEU A 461 3.54 12.81 -17.76
CA LEU A 461 2.97 11.49 -17.53
C LEU A 461 3.99 10.40 -17.86
N VAL A 462 4.10 9.41 -16.98
CA VAL A 462 4.85 8.18 -17.24
C VAL A 462 3.95 6.99 -16.91
N GLY A 463 3.78 6.08 -17.86
CA GLY A 463 2.98 4.87 -17.70
C GLY A 463 3.75 3.63 -18.13
N HIS A 464 3.78 2.60 -17.29
CA HIS A 464 4.36 1.30 -17.63
C HIS A 464 3.25 0.28 -17.82
N SER A 465 3.29 -0.49 -18.91
CA SER A 465 2.33 -1.58 -19.15
C SER A 465 0.88 -1.11 -19.00
N ALA A 466 0.13 -1.63 -18.03
CA ALA A 466 -1.25 -1.20 -17.74
C ALA A 466 -1.40 0.30 -17.37
N GLY A 467 -0.32 0.97 -16.94
CA GLY A 467 -0.30 2.42 -16.76
C GLY A 467 -0.67 3.20 -18.02
N SER A 468 -0.51 2.62 -19.22
CA SER A 468 -1.00 3.22 -20.46
C SER A 468 -2.53 3.13 -20.63
N ILE A 469 -3.19 2.20 -19.96
CA ILE A 469 -4.66 2.13 -19.90
C ILE A 469 -5.16 3.16 -18.88
N PHE A 470 -4.50 3.24 -17.72
CA PHE A 470 -4.79 4.22 -16.66
C PHE A 470 -4.69 5.67 -17.14
N HIS A 471 -3.62 6.03 -17.87
CA HIS A 471 -3.42 7.39 -18.37
C HIS A 471 -4.35 7.76 -19.54
N ALA A 472 -5.03 6.80 -20.18
CA ALA A 472 -5.87 7.08 -21.34
C ALA A 472 -7.00 8.11 -21.05
N PRO A 473 -7.87 7.90 -20.04
CA PRO A 473 -8.88 8.90 -19.69
C PRO A 473 -8.26 10.19 -19.12
N ILE A 474 -7.12 10.11 -18.44
CA ILE A 474 -6.42 11.28 -17.87
C ILE A 474 -6.01 12.25 -18.98
N ILE A 475 -5.33 11.75 -20.02
CA ILE A 475 -4.91 12.57 -21.16
C ILE A 475 -6.11 13.19 -21.85
N ARG A 476 -7.17 12.41 -22.03
CA ARG A 476 -8.39 12.89 -22.67
C ARG A 476 -9.02 14.03 -21.86
N LEU A 477 -9.15 13.87 -20.55
CA LEU A 477 -9.72 14.91 -19.66
C LEU A 477 -8.85 16.16 -19.62
N LEU A 478 -7.54 16.02 -19.44
CA LEU A 478 -6.61 17.14 -19.34
C LEU A 478 -6.57 17.97 -20.63
N THR A 479 -6.46 17.32 -21.79
CA THR A 479 -6.07 18.01 -23.03
C THR A 479 -7.24 18.45 -23.92
N SER A 480 -8.42 17.88 -23.73
CA SER A 480 -9.58 18.21 -24.56
C SER A 480 -10.10 19.62 -24.24
N LYS A 481 -10.56 20.35 -25.25
CA LYS A 481 -11.26 21.63 -25.07
C LYS A 481 -12.76 21.44 -25.23
N GLY A 482 -13.55 21.83 -24.23
CA GLY A 482 -14.99 21.69 -24.24
C GLY A 482 -15.47 20.24 -24.04
N LYS A 483 -16.67 19.92 -24.54
CA LYS A 483 -17.28 18.60 -24.36
C LYS A 483 -16.54 17.51 -25.14
N ILE A 484 -16.27 16.39 -24.46
CA ILE A 484 -15.65 15.21 -25.03
C ILE A 484 -16.72 14.33 -25.68
N ASN A 485 -16.56 14.00 -26.97
CA ASN A 485 -17.60 13.32 -27.77
C ASN A 485 -17.38 11.80 -27.94
N SER A 486 -16.22 11.28 -27.52
CA SER A 486 -15.78 9.90 -27.74
C SER A 486 -14.91 9.40 -26.58
N GLY A 487 -14.72 8.08 -26.50
CA GLY A 487 -13.91 7.43 -25.49
C GLY A 487 -14.54 7.35 -24.10
N PRO A 488 -13.77 6.83 -23.13
CA PRO A 488 -14.23 6.62 -21.76
C PRO A 488 -14.68 7.93 -21.06
N MET A 489 -14.21 9.09 -21.53
CA MET A 489 -14.57 10.40 -20.99
C MET A 489 -15.72 11.09 -21.75
N ARG A 490 -16.47 10.38 -22.60
CA ARG A 490 -17.60 10.96 -23.35
C ARG A 490 -18.60 11.65 -22.41
N GLY A 491 -18.99 12.87 -22.76
CA GLY A 491 -19.92 13.70 -22.00
C GLY A 491 -19.25 14.62 -20.97
N GLN A 492 -18.00 14.34 -20.58
CA GLN A 492 -17.23 15.19 -19.68
C GLN A 492 -16.70 16.44 -20.38
N THR A 493 -16.38 17.48 -19.61
CA THR A 493 -15.77 18.71 -20.12
C THR A 493 -14.27 18.68 -19.89
N GLY A 494 -13.49 18.70 -20.96
CA GLY A 494 -12.04 18.71 -20.86
C GLY A 494 -11.48 20.04 -20.33
N TYR A 495 -10.32 19.97 -19.69
CA TYR A 495 -9.70 21.11 -19.01
C TYR A 495 -8.90 22.03 -19.94
N GLY A 496 -8.62 21.60 -21.18
CA GLY A 496 -7.88 22.38 -22.17
C GLY A 496 -6.41 22.66 -21.81
N LEU A 497 -5.82 21.85 -20.92
CA LEU A 497 -4.45 21.94 -20.45
C LEU A 497 -3.45 21.30 -21.44
N LYS A 498 -2.17 21.62 -21.27
CA LYS A 498 -1.06 21.01 -22.02
C LYS A 498 -0.30 20.02 -21.14
N ILE A 499 0.16 18.94 -21.76
CA ILE A 499 1.06 17.95 -21.17
C ILE A 499 2.44 18.16 -21.82
N ALA A 500 3.44 18.48 -20.99
CA ALA A 500 4.78 18.78 -21.46
C ALA A 500 5.50 17.53 -22.00
N SER A 501 5.33 16.39 -21.33
CA SER A 501 5.77 15.10 -21.88
C SER A 501 4.90 13.93 -21.43
N CYS A 502 4.73 12.94 -22.29
CA CYS A 502 4.13 11.65 -21.97
C CYS A 502 5.05 10.54 -22.45
N THR A 503 5.47 9.64 -21.55
CA THR A 503 6.31 8.49 -21.88
C THR A 503 5.58 7.21 -21.50
N LEU A 504 5.48 6.28 -22.44
CA LEU A 504 4.92 4.95 -22.20
C LEU A 504 6.01 3.89 -22.34
N TRP A 505 6.16 3.06 -21.32
CA TRP A 505 7.03 1.89 -21.32
C TRP A 505 6.20 0.62 -21.53
N ALA A 506 6.54 -0.16 -22.56
CA ALA A 506 5.86 -1.41 -22.94
C ALA A 506 4.33 -1.37 -22.76
N PRO A 507 3.62 -0.38 -23.35
CA PRO A 507 2.22 -0.13 -23.05
C PRO A 507 1.32 -1.32 -23.40
N ALA A 508 0.46 -1.71 -22.45
CA ALA A 508 -0.47 -2.82 -22.63
C ALA A 508 -1.84 -2.37 -23.17
N CYS A 509 -2.02 -1.07 -23.45
CA CYS A 509 -3.22 -0.60 -24.12
C CYS A 509 -3.27 -1.07 -25.57
N THR A 510 -4.47 -1.33 -26.06
CA THR A 510 -4.67 -1.64 -27.48
C THR A 510 -4.37 -0.42 -28.35
N ILE A 511 -4.03 -0.65 -29.61
CA ILE A 511 -3.88 0.45 -30.59
C ILE A 511 -5.15 1.29 -30.67
N ASP A 512 -6.34 0.68 -30.55
CA ASP A 512 -7.62 1.39 -30.54
C ASP A 512 -7.74 2.37 -29.36
N VAL A 513 -7.41 1.92 -28.14
CA VAL A 513 -7.40 2.79 -26.95
C VAL A 513 -6.41 3.93 -27.12
N PHE A 514 -5.24 3.67 -27.70
CA PHE A 514 -4.25 4.70 -28.03
C PHE A 514 -4.79 5.73 -29.03
N LYS A 515 -5.34 5.26 -30.15
CA LYS A 515 -5.89 6.12 -31.21
C LYS A 515 -7.07 6.96 -30.73
N GLU A 516 -7.89 6.42 -29.83
CA GLU A 516 -9.03 7.16 -29.30
C GLU A 516 -8.63 8.25 -28.28
N ASN A 517 -7.65 7.98 -27.42
CA ASN A 517 -7.37 8.82 -26.25
C ASN A 517 -6.09 9.67 -26.37
N TYR A 518 -5.01 9.10 -26.90
CA TYR A 518 -3.70 9.76 -26.98
C TYR A 518 -3.52 10.51 -28.29
N LEU A 519 -3.91 9.87 -29.39
CA LEU A 519 -3.63 10.38 -30.73
C LEU A 519 -4.20 11.79 -31.00
N PRO A 520 -5.42 12.16 -30.55
CA PRO A 520 -5.92 13.52 -30.72
C PRO A 520 -5.01 14.55 -30.05
N ALA A 521 -4.48 14.24 -28.86
CA ALA A 521 -3.62 15.15 -28.10
C ALA A 521 -2.23 15.30 -28.74
N ILE A 522 -1.69 14.21 -29.29
CA ILE A 522 -0.42 14.20 -30.04
C ILE A 522 -0.56 15.01 -31.34
N LYS A 523 -1.61 14.75 -32.13
CA LYS A 523 -1.87 15.47 -33.39
C LYS A 523 -2.06 16.98 -33.17
N ASN A 524 -2.76 17.35 -32.10
CA ASN A 524 -3.04 18.74 -31.75
C ASN A 524 -1.90 19.44 -30.98
N LYS A 525 -0.78 18.75 -30.72
CA LYS A 525 0.34 19.27 -29.92
C LYS A 525 -0.08 19.77 -28.53
N THR A 526 -1.13 19.18 -27.94
CA THR A 526 -1.46 19.37 -26.52
C THR A 526 -0.69 18.40 -25.64
N VAL A 527 -0.19 17.29 -26.21
CA VAL A 527 0.99 16.57 -25.69
C VAL A 527 2.20 17.03 -26.52
N ASN A 528 3.14 17.73 -25.89
CA ASN A 528 4.28 18.34 -26.60
C ASN A 528 5.34 17.31 -27.02
N ARG A 529 5.67 16.38 -26.13
CA ARG A 529 6.67 15.33 -26.35
C ARG A 529 6.06 13.98 -25.99
N PHE A 530 5.91 13.10 -26.97
CA PHE A 530 5.40 11.75 -26.75
C PHE A 530 6.46 10.70 -27.08
N ALA A 531 6.76 9.81 -26.13
CA ALA A 531 7.74 8.76 -26.28
C ALA A 531 7.15 7.38 -26.00
N LEU A 532 7.52 6.43 -26.83
CA LEU A 532 7.04 5.06 -26.79
C LEU A 532 8.23 4.11 -26.75
N PHE A 533 8.38 3.38 -25.65
CA PHE A 533 9.39 2.35 -25.51
C PHE A 533 8.74 0.98 -25.70
N THR A 534 9.31 0.17 -26.59
CA THR A 534 8.94 -1.22 -26.82
C THR A 534 10.17 -2.10 -26.82
N LEU A 535 10.00 -3.40 -26.61
CA LEU A 535 11.05 -4.35 -26.92
C LEU A 535 11.04 -4.65 -28.43
N THR A 536 12.17 -5.13 -28.96
CA THR A 536 12.18 -5.80 -30.27
C THR A 536 11.31 -7.05 -30.21
N ASP A 537 10.67 -7.43 -31.31
CA ASP A 537 9.80 -8.61 -31.34
C ASP A 537 10.53 -9.90 -30.93
N GLN A 538 11.79 -10.06 -31.35
CA GLN A 538 12.62 -11.20 -30.94
C GLN A 538 12.77 -11.28 -29.41
N VAL A 539 13.05 -10.14 -28.77
CA VAL A 539 13.23 -10.10 -27.30
C VAL A 539 11.93 -10.32 -26.56
N GLU A 540 10.78 -9.90 -27.11
CA GLU A 540 9.47 -10.26 -26.55
C GLU A 540 9.21 -11.77 -26.66
N GLN A 541 9.63 -12.42 -27.75
CA GLN A 541 9.51 -13.86 -27.91
C GLN A 541 10.51 -14.65 -27.04
N ASP A 542 11.67 -14.07 -26.72
CA ASP A 542 12.67 -14.69 -25.84
C ASP A 542 12.42 -14.44 -24.33
N ASP A 543 11.46 -13.58 -23.99
CA ASP A 543 11.06 -13.27 -22.61
C ASP A 543 10.19 -14.39 -22.01
N HIS A 544 9.83 -14.30 -20.73
CA HIS A 544 8.99 -15.31 -20.09
C HIS A 544 8.04 -14.73 -19.04
N CYS A 545 6.89 -15.39 -18.84
CA CYS A 545 6.09 -15.21 -17.64
C CYS A 545 6.33 -16.38 -16.67
N ALA A 546 7.04 -16.09 -15.57
CA ALA A 546 7.38 -17.05 -14.51
C ALA A 546 8.08 -18.35 -14.96
N ASN A 547 8.78 -18.33 -16.11
CA ASN A 547 9.31 -19.52 -16.81
C ASN A 547 8.25 -20.59 -17.14
N ILE A 548 6.97 -20.19 -17.25
CA ILE A 548 5.86 -21.09 -17.59
C ILE A 548 5.30 -20.79 -18.98
N TYR A 549 5.15 -19.50 -19.30
CA TYR A 549 4.84 -19.04 -20.65
C TYR A 549 6.13 -18.45 -21.23
N HIS A 550 6.62 -18.98 -22.34
CA HIS A 550 7.96 -18.67 -22.86
C HIS A 550 7.96 -17.52 -23.87
N LYS A 551 7.07 -16.55 -23.65
CA LYS A 551 7.05 -15.25 -24.32
C LYS A 551 6.74 -14.17 -23.29
N SER A 552 6.82 -12.91 -23.69
CA SER A 552 6.52 -11.77 -22.84
C SER A 552 5.07 -11.75 -22.35
N LEU A 553 4.84 -10.92 -21.33
CA LEU A 553 3.48 -10.64 -20.87
C LEU A 553 2.59 -10.03 -21.96
N LEU A 554 3.13 -9.18 -22.84
CA LEU A 554 2.31 -8.56 -23.89
C LEU A 554 1.85 -9.59 -24.92
N TYR A 555 2.65 -10.63 -25.19
CA TYR A 555 2.22 -11.77 -25.99
C TYR A 555 1.06 -12.52 -25.31
N LEU A 556 1.16 -12.80 -24.01
CA LEU A 556 0.07 -13.43 -23.25
C LEU A 556 -1.20 -12.59 -23.29
N VAL A 557 -1.08 -11.27 -23.08
CA VAL A 557 -2.22 -10.34 -23.12
C VAL A 557 -2.84 -10.29 -24.52
N SER A 558 -2.02 -10.11 -25.55
CA SER A 558 -2.45 -9.99 -26.95
C SER A 558 -3.14 -11.25 -27.45
N ASN A 559 -2.60 -12.43 -27.12
CA ASN A 559 -3.07 -13.70 -27.66
C ASN A 559 -4.24 -14.31 -26.86
N ALA A 560 -4.25 -14.14 -25.54
CA ALA A 560 -5.14 -14.90 -24.65
C ALA A 560 -6.06 -14.04 -23.75
N LEU A 561 -5.62 -12.88 -23.27
CA LEU A 561 -6.38 -12.08 -22.29
C LEU A 561 -7.27 -11.01 -22.90
N GLU A 562 -6.99 -10.57 -24.13
CA GLU A 562 -7.84 -9.65 -24.89
C GLU A 562 -8.97 -10.37 -25.65
N ASP A 563 -9.87 -9.59 -26.26
CA ASP A 563 -11.09 -10.11 -26.88
C ASP A 563 -10.86 -10.94 -28.15
N LYS A 564 -9.85 -10.60 -28.96
CA LYS A 564 -9.50 -11.35 -30.18
C LYS A 564 -8.43 -12.40 -29.87
N MET A 565 -8.76 -13.67 -30.13
CA MET A 565 -7.89 -14.83 -29.88
C MET A 565 -6.83 -15.01 -30.97
N HIS A 566 -5.64 -15.48 -30.59
CA HIS A 566 -4.70 -16.08 -31.54
C HIS A 566 -5.30 -17.39 -32.11
N ILE A 567 -5.37 -17.50 -33.43
CA ILE A 567 -5.74 -18.73 -34.15
C ILE A 567 -4.46 -19.23 -34.82
N PRO A 568 -4.02 -20.47 -34.55
CA PRO A 568 -2.78 -21.01 -35.10
C PRO A 568 -2.69 -20.91 -36.62
N TRP A 569 -1.47 -20.69 -37.11
CA TRP A 569 -1.15 -20.38 -38.52
C TRP A 569 -1.66 -21.41 -39.55
N PHE A 570 -1.90 -22.67 -39.14
CA PHE A 570 -2.46 -23.71 -40.03
C PHE A 570 -3.98 -23.58 -40.25
N LEU A 571 -4.65 -22.60 -39.63
CA LEU A 571 -6.10 -22.33 -39.76
C LEU A 571 -6.44 -20.98 -40.41
N LYS A 572 -5.47 -20.09 -40.73
CA LYS A 572 -5.63 -18.86 -41.56
C LYS A 572 -4.30 -18.14 -41.88
N ASP A 573 -4.25 -17.45 -43.02
CA ASP A 573 -3.10 -16.71 -43.61
C ASP A 573 -2.64 -15.40 -42.91
N LYS A 574 -2.95 -15.13 -41.62
CA LYS A 574 -2.49 -13.90 -40.96
C LYS A 574 -2.12 -14.08 -39.48
N GLU A 575 -1.08 -13.35 -39.06
CA GLU A 575 -0.73 -13.10 -37.66
C GLU A 575 -1.98 -12.75 -36.84
N SER A 576 -2.20 -13.48 -35.75
CA SER A 576 -3.42 -13.38 -34.95
C SER A 576 -3.11 -12.97 -33.50
N GLY A 577 -4.08 -12.32 -32.84
CA GLY A 577 -3.93 -11.63 -31.56
C GLY A 577 -4.51 -10.21 -31.60
N THR A 578 -4.67 -9.57 -30.45
CA THR A 578 -5.15 -8.19 -30.35
C THR A 578 -3.99 -7.20 -30.49
N PRO A 579 -4.05 -6.22 -31.41
CA PRO A 579 -2.97 -5.24 -31.57
C PRO A 579 -2.77 -4.38 -30.33
N LEU A 580 -1.62 -4.57 -29.67
CA LEU A 580 -1.18 -3.79 -28.51
C LEU A 580 -0.12 -2.78 -28.92
N LEU A 581 -0.20 -1.57 -28.35
CA LEU A 581 0.75 -0.49 -28.65
C LEU A 581 2.18 -0.84 -28.23
N GLY A 582 2.36 -1.71 -27.24
CA GLY A 582 3.68 -2.05 -26.71
C GLY A 582 4.47 -3.06 -27.53
N MET A 583 3.90 -3.63 -28.60
CA MET A 583 4.55 -4.67 -29.41
C MET A 583 5.03 -4.10 -30.74
N GLU A 584 6.32 -4.27 -31.04
CA GLU A 584 6.94 -3.78 -32.27
C GLU A 584 6.18 -4.20 -33.54
N LYS A 585 5.82 -5.48 -33.67
CA LYS A 585 5.14 -6.02 -34.86
C LYS A 585 3.86 -5.28 -35.23
N TRP A 586 3.07 -4.88 -34.23
CA TRP A 586 1.80 -4.19 -34.46
C TRP A 586 2.01 -2.72 -34.83
N ILE A 587 3.05 -2.07 -34.28
CA ILE A 587 3.42 -0.71 -34.65
C ILE A 587 3.90 -0.67 -36.12
N GLN A 588 4.71 -1.65 -36.54
CA GLN A 588 5.22 -1.73 -37.91
C GLN A 588 4.09 -1.88 -38.95
N GLN A 589 3.00 -2.54 -38.58
CA GLN A 589 1.85 -2.78 -39.46
C GLN A 589 0.85 -1.61 -39.50
N ASP A 590 0.88 -0.69 -38.53
CA ASP A 590 -0.07 0.43 -38.46
C ASP A 590 0.44 1.67 -39.19
N THR A 591 -0.19 1.98 -40.33
CA THR A 591 0.22 3.09 -41.21
C THR A 591 0.16 4.46 -40.53
N ASP A 592 -0.83 4.69 -39.64
CA ASP A 592 -0.97 5.98 -38.96
C ASP A 592 0.19 6.18 -37.96
N LEU A 593 0.58 5.13 -37.24
CA LEU A 593 1.70 5.18 -36.31
C LEU A 593 3.02 5.42 -37.06
N GLN A 594 3.25 4.70 -38.16
CA GLN A 594 4.44 4.89 -39.00
C GLN A 594 4.55 6.32 -39.53
N GLU A 595 3.44 6.92 -39.96
CA GLU A 595 3.43 8.32 -40.41
C GLU A 595 3.82 9.29 -39.28
N LEU A 596 3.29 9.10 -38.07
CA LEU A 596 3.60 9.96 -36.93
C LEU A 596 5.05 9.81 -36.45
N ILE A 597 5.60 8.60 -36.53
CA ILE A 597 7.00 8.31 -36.23
C ILE A 597 7.90 9.01 -37.26
N ALA A 598 7.59 8.88 -38.55
CA ALA A 598 8.33 9.57 -39.63
C ALA A 598 8.28 11.10 -39.48
N GLN A 599 7.14 11.64 -39.03
CA GLN A 599 6.97 13.07 -38.72
C GLN A 599 7.60 13.51 -37.39
N LYS A 600 8.25 12.60 -36.64
CA LYS A 600 8.83 12.85 -35.31
C LYS A 600 7.81 13.39 -34.30
N LYS A 601 6.53 13.03 -34.46
CA LYS A 601 5.47 13.31 -33.47
C LYS A 601 5.43 12.25 -32.37
N ILE A 602 5.85 11.03 -32.69
CA ILE A 602 6.07 9.94 -31.74
C ILE A 602 7.56 9.59 -31.79
N TYR A 603 8.24 9.70 -30.66
CA TYR A 603 9.60 9.18 -30.50
C TYR A 603 9.49 7.71 -30.12
N TRP A 604 9.66 6.81 -31.10
CA TRP A 604 9.61 5.37 -30.88
C TRP A 604 11.02 4.83 -30.61
N ILE A 605 11.18 4.18 -29.45
CA ILE A 605 12.44 3.62 -28.96
C ILE A 605 12.24 2.11 -28.85
N VAL A 606 12.99 1.37 -29.65
CA VAL A 606 13.00 -0.09 -29.60
C VAL A 606 14.18 -0.56 -28.76
N SER A 607 13.93 -1.43 -27.79
CA SER A 607 14.89 -1.92 -26.81
C SER A 607 15.16 -3.41 -27.01
N PRO A 608 16.38 -3.90 -26.77
CA PRO A 608 17.59 -3.13 -26.45
C PRO A 608 18.14 -2.42 -27.71
N ASN A 609 18.77 -1.26 -27.52
CA ASN A 609 19.50 -0.58 -28.58
C ASN A 609 20.93 -0.23 -28.16
N THR A 610 21.69 0.39 -29.06
CA THR A 610 23.11 0.72 -28.89
C THR A 610 23.37 2.23 -28.82
N ASP A 611 22.32 3.02 -28.58
CA ASP A 611 22.45 4.47 -28.43
C ASP A 611 23.34 4.83 -27.23
N SER A 612 23.89 6.04 -27.21
CA SER A 612 24.74 6.48 -26.12
C SER A 612 23.94 6.74 -24.83
N ASN A 613 24.54 6.45 -23.67
CA ASN A 613 23.93 6.57 -22.34
C ASN A 613 23.38 7.97 -21.98
N ASN A 614 23.83 9.01 -22.66
CA ASN A 614 23.37 10.39 -22.49
C ASN A 614 22.17 10.74 -23.39
N LEU A 615 21.84 9.91 -24.38
CA LEU A 615 20.77 10.22 -25.33
C LEU A 615 19.40 9.85 -24.76
N PRO A 616 18.35 10.63 -25.07
CA PRO A 616 16.98 10.31 -24.70
C PRO A 616 16.48 9.04 -25.42
N ASN A 617 17.24 8.40 -26.29
CA ASN A 617 16.78 7.24 -27.04
C ASN A 617 17.40 5.91 -26.58
N HIS A 618 18.27 5.93 -25.56
CA HIS A 618 18.94 4.72 -25.09
C HIS A 618 18.04 3.88 -24.16
N SER A 619 18.02 2.57 -24.40
CA SER A 619 17.34 1.58 -23.57
C SER A 619 18.05 0.23 -23.67
N THR A 620 18.28 -0.43 -22.54
CA THR A 620 18.87 -1.78 -22.49
C THR A 620 17.94 -2.82 -21.89
N ALA A 621 16.65 -2.49 -21.74
CA ALA A 621 15.64 -3.40 -21.24
C ALA A 621 15.51 -4.64 -22.16
N ARG A 622 15.45 -5.82 -21.54
CA ARG A 622 15.36 -7.12 -22.23
C ARG A 622 14.19 -7.99 -21.76
N ALA A 623 13.31 -7.43 -20.94
CA ALA A 623 12.13 -8.10 -20.44
C ALA A 623 11.04 -7.05 -20.22
N HIS A 624 9.77 -7.46 -20.33
CA HIS A 624 8.62 -6.57 -20.23
C HIS A 624 8.61 -5.74 -18.93
N GLY A 625 8.95 -6.40 -17.82
CA GLY A 625 9.03 -5.80 -16.50
C GLY A 625 10.34 -5.07 -16.19
N ALA A 626 11.26 -4.92 -17.14
CA ALA A 626 12.59 -4.36 -16.87
C ALA A 626 12.72 -2.86 -17.13
N PHE A 627 11.76 -2.21 -17.81
CA PHE A 627 11.90 -0.81 -18.21
C PHE A 627 12.02 0.16 -17.03
N ASP A 628 11.36 -0.12 -15.91
CA ASP A 628 11.44 0.64 -14.66
C ASP A 628 12.63 0.22 -13.76
N ASP A 629 13.45 -0.72 -14.21
CA ASP A 629 14.73 -1.08 -13.58
C ASP A 629 15.93 -0.75 -14.50
N ASP A 630 15.66 -0.43 -15.76
CA ASP A 630 16.65 -0.13 -16.79
C ASP A 630 17.11 1.34 -16.70
N LEU A 631 18.27 1.56 -16.08
CA LEU A 631 18.83 2.89 -15.87
C LEU A 631 18.91 3.74 -17.16
N PRO A 632 19.32 3.19 -18.32
CA PRO A 632 19.20 3.89 -19.61
C PRO A 632 17.79 4.39 -19.92
N THR A 633 16.77 3.53 -19.84
CA THR A 633 15.36 3.90 -20.08
C THR A 633 14.88 5.02 -19.14
N VAL A 634 15.20 4.93 -17.86
CA VAL A 634 14.73 5.91 -16.87
C VAL A 634 15.45 7.26 -17.08
N ASN A 635 16.75 7.25 -17.36
CA ASN A 635 17.48 8.46 -17.75
C ASN A 635 16.90 9.05 -19.04
N ALA A 636 16.64 8.24 -20.06
CA ALA A 636 16.02 8.68 -21.31
C ALA A 636 14.64 9.33 -21.08
N THR A 637 13.87 8.83 -20.12
CA THR A 637 12.60 9.44 -19.67
C THR A 637 12.84 10.77 -18.96
N LEU A 638 13.81 10.84 -18.05
CA LEU A 638 14.19 12.06 -17.35
C LEU A 638 14.61 13.18 -18.31
N ALA A 639 15.44 12.87 -19.30
CA ALA A 639 15.85 13.80 -20.36
C ALA A 639 14.64 14.45 -21.05
N ARG A 640 13.60 13.66 -21.33
CA ARG A 640 12.36 14.15 -21.97
C ARG A 640 11.51 15.02 -21.07
N ILE A 641 11.46 14.69 -19.78
CA ILE A 641 10.79 15.54 -18.77
C ILE A 641 11.45 16.92 -18.77
N LEU A 642 12.77 16.95 -18.70
CA LEU A 642 13.57 18.19 -18.70
C LEU A 642 13.61 18.90 -20.06
N GLY A 643 13.17 18.24 -21.14
CA GLY A 643 13.22 18.79 -22.49
C GLY A 643 14.64 18.87 -23.06
N GLN A 644 15.55 18.05 -22.54
CA GLN A 644 16.94 17.98 -22.97
C GLN A 644 17.12 17.01 -24.15
N THR A 645 18.05 17.34 -25.05
CA THR A 645 18.47 16.46 -26.16
C THR A 645 19.60 15.50 -25.76
N GLU A 646 20.31 15.81 -24.67
CA GLU A 646 21.35 14.98 -24.04
C GLU A 646 21.37 15.23 -22.53
N LEU A 647 21.62 14.18 -21.73
CA LEU A 647 21.86 14.27 -20.29
C LEU A 647 23.35 14.44 -19.98
N HIS A 648 23.70 15.53 -19.31
CA HIS A 648 25.08 15.80 -18.88
C HIS A 648 25.21 15.71 -17.36
N GLY A 649 25.88 14.67 -16.84
CA GLY A 649 26.15 14.51 -15.39
C GLY A 649 24.93 14.18 -14.53
N GLU A 650 23.74 14.14 -15.12
CA GLU A 650 22.46 13.86 -14.47
C GLU A 650 22.15 12.34 -14.51
N LYS A 651 22.52 11.61 -13.45
CA LYS A 651 22.17 10.18 -13.35
C LYS A 651 21.24 9.94 -12.17
N LEU A 652 20.13 9.24 -12.41
CA LEU A 652 19.33 8.65 -11.34
C LEU A 652 20.15 7.57 -10.63
N ILE A 653 20.04 7.52 -9.30
CA ILE A 653 20.56 6.40 -8.51
C ILE A 653 19.38 5.44 -8.32
N ILE A 654 19.43 4.28 -8.98
CA ILE A 654 18.38 3.25 -8.88
C ILE A 654 18.94 2.08 -8.07
N ASN A 655 18.32 1.75 -6.94
CA ASN A 655 18.59 0.49 -6.25
C ASN A 655 17.81 -0.64 -6.94
N ARG A 656 18.37 -1.84 -6.98
CA ARG A 656 17.69 -3.00 -7.58
C ARG A 656 16.40 -3.34 -6.83
N SER A 657 15.34 -3.62 -7.58
CA SER A 657 14.03 -4.02 -7.05
C SER A 657 14.09 -5.36 -6.30
N ALA A 658 13.12 -5.60 -5.40
CA ALA A 658 12.97 -6.88 -4.70
C ALA A 658 12.78 -8.05 -5.68
N SER A 659 12.01 -7.82 -6.75
CA SER A 659 11.77 -8.77 -7.84
C SER A 659 13.06 -9.11 -8.59
N SER A 660 13.87 -8.12 -8.98
CA SER A 660 15.14 -8.38 -9.66
C SER A 660 16.17 -9.12 -8.79
N LEU A 661 16.15 -8.89 -7.46
CA LEU A 661 16.98 -9.64 -6.51
C LEU A 661 16.50 -11.09 -6.36
N GLN A 662 15.19 -11.33 -6.37
CA GLN A 662 14.59 -12.66 -6.32
C GLN A 662 14.91 -13.48 -7.58
N GLU A 663 14.77 -12.89 -8.77
CA GLU A 663 15.15 -13.55 -10.03
C GLU A 663 16.64 -13.91 -10.08
N LYS A 664 17.51 -13.03 -9.57
CA LYS A 664 18.94 -13.33 -9.50
C LYS A 664 19.23 -14.48 -8.53
N ARG A 665 18.55 -14.53 -7.37
CA ARG A 665 18.66 -15.67 -6.46
C ARG A 665 18.25 -16.96 -7.17
N ILE A 666 17.12 -16.96 -7.88
CA ILE A 666 16.66 -18.11 -8.66
C ILE A 666 17.69 -18.52 -9.73
N LYS A 667 18.25 -17.56 -10.49
CA LYS A 667 19.30 -17.84 -11.48
C LYS A 667 20.59 -18.40 -10.85
N LEU A 668 20.97 -17.92 -9.67
CA LEU A 668 22.13 -18.45 -8.93
C LEU A 668 21.87 -19.88 -8.42
N PHE A 669 20.65 -20.19 -7.98
CA PHE A 669 20.25 -21.54 -7.57
C PHE A 669 20.09 -22.53 -8.73
N GLN A 670 19.85 -22.06 -9.95
CA GLN A 670 19.78 -22.90 -11.16
C GLN A 670 21.15 -23.13 -11.81
N GLN A 671 22.17 -22.35 -11.42
CA GLN A 671 23.56 -22.50 -11.87
C GLN A 671 24.44 -23.29 -10.87
N SER A 672 23.90 -23.62 -9.69
CA SER A 672 24.47 -24.53 -8.69
C SER A 672 23.80 -25.89 -8.78
#